data_AF-A0A120LI86-F1
#
_entry.id   AF-A0A120LI86-F1
#
_cell.length_a   1.000
_cell.length_b   1.000
_cell.length_c   1.000
_cell.angle_alpha   90.00
_cell.angle_beta   90.00
_cell.angle_gamma   90.00
#
_symmetry.space_group_name_H-M   'P 1'
#
loop_
_entity.id
_entity.type
_entity.pdbx_description
1 polymer ?
#
loop_
_entity_poly.entity_id
_entity_poly.type
_entity_poly.pdbx_seq_one_letter_code
_entity_poly.pdbx_strand_id
1 'polypeptide(L)'
;MASAGQEASQALAGALGGGAAVGADGKASAPAYAISQIGPDGTAAAQAQTATNVGDAVAALDANVIKVNERVLAQGGALTQLTQDLRDLRGNSLQWDEDALAFNARHGDTAVNRILNVADGQAGTDVANKGQLDTVAQAAGDARSVADAARQSAVQAQDAATGARDTAQGAQAAASAAQQSADSANAKLVGIGEGETVAGRIAQAAAATNQSLADALGGGAAIGADGALRAPSYAVTAIGPDGRAQAPATAAGNVADAVRQLDASVVAVNDNVNKVGADVARVRDQLDAGELGLVRQDAATRDITVARQTDGTRVTLAGTDGVRTLSGVKEGEVSAASTEAVVGAQLFRVNQDLLANSQAVGDLEALTGQQGVRLTALSDRVDSGNVGLTRHDPSGNRVTLAADRGGDAVDVSGTDGARRVTGLRDGDIAAGSTDAATGGQLHAVTERIDQLDAQAAGIAIDSRGDGSDRAQVKAGGRGVAVGASAQAMGDNGAAVGADARAAGANATAMGANAAAQAAGSTAVGANATASAPGSVALGEGAQATRANTVSVGASGAERQITNVAAATHDTDAVNLRQASGIARQEAGKALEQANRYTDSRISQLRSEANAGIASAMAMAALPSTSTPGKSMLAMGTSLYGGQSAIAMGISGRSQNGAWMYRASSSSTKDGDIGAAVGVGYEW
;
A
#
# COMPACT_ATOMS: atom_id res chain seq x y z
N MET A 1 -15.75 -69.04 60.23
CA MET A 1 -15.61 -67.70 60.86
C MET A 1 -14.33 -66.97 60.44
N ALA A 2 -13.27 -67.62 59.93
CA ALA A 2 -12.04 -66.94 59.51
C ALA A 2 -12.11 -66.14 58.18
N SER A 3 -13.00 -66.49 57.23
CA SER A 3 -13.08 -65.82 55.91
C SER A 3 -13.80 -64.46 55.92
N ALA A 4 -14.87 -64.30 56.71
CA ALA A 4 -15.64 -63.05 56.79
C ALA A 4 -14.84 -61.90 57.44
N GLY A 5 -13.94 -62.21 58.38
CA GLY A 5 -13.04 -61.21 58.98
C GLY A 5 -11.96 -60.72 58.01
N GLN A 6 -11.56 -61.56 57.05
CA GLN A 6 -10.54 -61.23 56.07
C GLN A 6 -11.10 -60.35 54.94
N GLU A 7 -12.32 -60.63 54.47
CA GLU A 7 -13.05 -59.78 53.51
C GLU A 7 -13.36 -58.39 54.10
N ALA A 8 -13.82 -58.33 55.36
CA ALA A 8 -14.07 -57.06 56.04
C ALA A 8 -12.80 -56.22 56.21
N SER A 9 -11.67 -56.87 56.52
CA SER A 9 -10.37 -56.19 56.64
C SER A 9 -9.85 -55.72 55.28
N GLN A 10 -10.10 -56.45 54.20
CA GLN A 10 -9.74 -56.05 52.83
C GLN A 10 -10.59 -54.87 52.35
N ALA A 11 -11.89 -54.88 52.64
CA ALA A 11 -12.78 -53.75 52.37
C ALA A 11 -12.34 -52.50 53.14
N LEU A 12 -11.95 -52.65 54.42
CA LEU A 12 -11.42 -51.54 55.23
C LEU A 12 -10.09 -51.01 54.69
N ALA A 13 -9.15 -51.88 54.33
CA ALA A 13 -7.87 -51.48 53.72
C ALA A 13 -8.06 -50.77 52.37
N GLY A 14 -8.99 -51.28 51.54
CA GLY A 14 -9.38 -50.65 50.28
C GLY A 14 -10.06 -49.28 50.47
N ALA A 15 -10.89 -49.14 51.51
CA ALA A 15 -11.55 -47.87 51.84
C ALA A 15 -10.57 -46.82 52.40
N LEU A 16 -9.55 -47.24 53.15
CA LEU A 16 -8.51 -46.34 53.65
C LEU A 16 -7.52 -45.95 52.54
N GLY A 17 -7.17 -46.85 51.63
CA GLY A 17 -6.20 -46.56 50.57
C GLY A 17 -4.78 -46.34 51.12
N GLY A 18 -3.96 -45.52 50.46
CA GLY A 18 -2.61 -45.19 50.95
C GLY A 18 -1.65 -46.38 51.09
N GLY A 19 -1.87 -47.48 50.35
CA GLY A 19 -1.05 -48.70 50.49
C GLY A 19 -1.39 -49.58 51.70
N ALA A 20 -2.49 -49.31 52.41
CA ALA A 20 -3.02 -50.25 53.41
C ALA A 20 -3.36 -51.61 52.75
N ALA A 21 -2.92 -52.70 53.36
CA ALA A 21 -3.13 -54.06 52.88
C ALA A 21 -3.38 -55.02 54.05
N VAL A 22 -4.02 -56.16 53.81
CA VAL A 22 -4.26 -57.19 54.85
C VAL A 22 -3.15 -58.24 54.80
N GLY A 23 -2.45 -58.41 55.93
CA GLY A 23 -1.38 -59.40 56.09
C GLY A 23 -1.91 -60.84 56.19
N ALA A 24 -0.99 -61.81 56.12
CA ALA A 24 -1.33 -63.24 56.24
C ALA A 24 -1.93 -63.62 57.62
N ASP A 25 -1.79 -62.75 58.63
CA ASP A 25 -2.40 -62.86 59.96
C ASP A 25 -3.83 -62.29 60.03
N GLY A 26 -4.37 -61.79 58.92
CA GLY A 26 -5.72 -61.23 58.82
C GLY A 26 -5.84 -59.80 59.33
N LYS A 27 -4.74 -59.11 59.67
CA LYS A 27 -4.75 -57.71 60.13
C LYS A 27 -4.46 -56.73 58.99
N ALA A 28 -5.18 -55.61 58.94
CA ALA A 28 -4.91 -54.52 58.01
C ALA A 28 -3.70 -53.68 58.47
N SER A 29 -2.76 -53.40 57.56
CA SER A 29 -1.69 -52.44 57.78
C SER A 29 -2.23 -51.01 57.73
N ALA A 30 -1.59 -50.10 58.47
CA ALA A 30 -1.93 -48.69 58.43
C ALA A 30 -1.72 -48.13 57.01
N PRO A 31 -2.57 -47.21 56.53
CA PRO A 31 -2.31 -46.47 55.30
C PRO A 31 -1.09 -45.57 55.47
N ALA A 32 -0.51 -45.10 54.37
CA ALA A 32 0.57 -44.13 54.32
C ALA A 32 0.25 -43.07 53.24
N TYR A 33 -0.17 -41.89 53.67
CA TYR A 33 -0.48 -40.77 52.78
C TYR A 33 0.70 -39.79 52.75
N ALA A 34 1.27 -39.57 51.58
CA ALA A 34 2.30 -38.55 51.39
C ALA A 34 1.63 -37.19 51.14
N ILE A 35 1.64 -36.31 52.15
CA ILE A 35 1.08 -34.97 52.08
C ILE A 35 2.24 -33.96 52.03
N SER A 36 2.36 -33.23 50.93
CA SER A 36 3.34 -32.13 50.79
C SER A 36 3.11 -31.09 51.87
N GLN A 37 4.16 -30.53 52.47
CA GLN A 37 4.01 -29.42 53.42
C GLN A 37 4.18 -28.08 52.70
N ILE A 38 3.22 -27.18 52.83
CA ILE A 38 3.33 -25.82 52.28
C ILE A 38 4.13 -24.95 53.26
N GLY A 39 5.04 -24.14 52.74
CA GLY A 39 5.82 -23.14 53.46
C GLY A 39 5.12 -21.77 53.53
N PRO A 40 5.63 -20.83 54.34
CA PRO A 40 5.01 -19.50 54.50
C PRO A 40 5.04 -18.63 53.23
N ASP A 41 5.92 -18.95 52.28
CA ASP A 41 6.02 -18.30 50.96
C ASP A 41 5.14 -18.98 49.88
N GLY A 42 4.43 -20.05 50.26
CA GLY A 42 3.59 -20.84 49.36
C GLY A 42 4.34 -21.95 48.62
N THR A 43 5.64 -22.13 48.86
CA THR A 43 6.40 -23.22 48.25
C THR A 43 6.14 -24.55 48.95
N ALA A 44 6.09 -25.65 48.20
CA ALA A 44 6.01 -26.98 48.79
C ALA A 44 7.40 -27.42 49.27
N ALA A 45 7.49 -27.90 50.51
CA ALA A 45 8.71 -28.49 51.05
C ALA A 45 9.15 -29.70 50.21
N ALA A 46 10.47 -29.88 50.08
CA ALA A 46 11.05 -30.91 49.21
C ALA A 46 10.72 -32.36 49.64
N GLN A 47 10.25 -32.58 50.88
CA GLN A 47 9.85 -33.88 51.40
C GLN A 47 8.42 -33.81 51.93
N ALA A 48 7.57 -34.73 51.46
CA ALA A 48 6.21 -34.87 51.93
C ALA A 48 6.16 -35.55 53.30
N GLN A 49 5.29 -35.06 54.18
CA GLN A 49 5.03 -35.72 55.46
C GLN A 49 4.16 -36.96 55.21
N THR A 50 4.56 -38.09 55.78
CA THR A 50 3.75 -39.32 55.70
C THR A 50 2.78 -39.37 56.88
N ALA A 51 1.48 -39.35 56.60
CA ALA A 51 0.42 -39.56 57.59
C ALA A 51 -0.05 -41.01 57.55
N THR A 52 -0.18 -41.66 58.71
CA THR A 52 -0.47 -43.10 58.79
C THR A 52 -1.92 -43.44 59.10
N ASN A 53 -2.77 -42.43 59.22
CA ASN A 53 -4.21 -42.56 59.35
C ASN A 53 -4.89 -41.34 58.70
N VAL A 54 -6.20 -41.45 58.46
CA VAL A 54 -6.97 -40.39 57.77
C VAL A 54 -7.01 -39.11 58.61
N GLY A 55 -7.07 -39.21 59.94
CA GLY A 55 -7.08 -38.04 60.84
C GLY A 55 -5.82 -37.19 60.69
N ASP A 56 -4.65 -37.82 60.71
CA ASP A 56 -3.37 -37.14 60.53
C ASP A 56 -3.19 -36.59 59.11
N ALA A 57 -3.71 -37.28 58.09
CA ALA A 57 -3.65 -36.80 56.70
C ALA A 57 -4.53 -35.57 56.50
N VAL A 58 -5.74 -35.59 57.07
CA VAL A 58 -6.66 -34.45 57.07
C VAL A 58 -6.08 -33.30 57.89
N ALA A 59 -5.46 -33.56 59.05
CA ALA A 59 -4.78 -32.53 59.84
C ALA A 59 -3.58 -31.90 59.11
N ALA A 60 -2.80 -32.70 58.35
CA ALA A 60 -1.71 -32.19 57.53
C ALA A 60 -2.23 -31.35 56.35
N LEU A 61 -3.33 -31.76 55.71
CA LEU A 61 -4.00 -30.97 54.68
C LEU A 61 -4.59 -29.68 55.25
N ASP A 62 -5.23 -29.73 56.42
CA ASP A 62 -5.76 -28.57 57.14
C ASP A 62 -4.63 -27.57 57.45
N ALA A 63 -3.48 -28.04 57.94
CA ALA A 63 -2.32 -27.20 58.16
C ALA A 63 -1.80 -26.52 56.86
N ASN A 64 -1.86 -27.20 55.72
CA ASN A 64 -1.54 -26.59 54.44
C ASN A 64 -2.57 -25.56 54.00
N VAL A 65 -3.86 -25.85 54.18
CA VAL A 65 -4.96 -24.93 53.88
C VAL A 65 -4.83 -23.67 54.73
N ILE A 66 -4.48 -23.81 56.02
CA ILE A 66 -4.20 -22.69 56.92
C ILE A 66 -3.04 -21.83 56.38
N LYS A 67 -1.91 -22.43 56.00
CA LYS A 67 -0.76 -21.68 55.48
C LYS A 67 -1.04 -21.01 54.12
N VAL A 68 -1.79 -21.67 53.25
CA VAL A 68 -2.27 -21.06 52.00
C VAL A 68 -3.19 -19.89 52.31
N ASN A 69 -4.11 -20.03 53.27
CA ASN A 69 -4.99 -18.97 53.71
C ASN A 69 -4.22 -17.79 54.34
N GLU A 70 -3.23 -18.05 55.19
CA GLU A 70 -2.34 -17.03 55.75
C GLU A 70 -1.56 -16.28 54.65
N ARG A 71 -1.08 -16.99 53.62
CA ARG A 71 -0.42 -16.38 52.47
C ARG A 71 -1.37 -15.52 51.64
N VAL A 72 -2.59 -15.99 51.39
CA VAL A 72 -3.63 -15.24 50.69
C VAL A 72 -3.98 -13.97 51.46
N LEU A 73 -4.09 -14.04 52.79
CA LEU A 73 -4.28 -12.86 53.65
C LEU A 73 -3.10 -11.89 53.58
N ALA A 74 -1.87 -12.39 53.63
CA ALA A 74 -0.66 -11.56 53.49
C ALA A 74 -0.59 -10.87 52.11
N GLN A 75 -0.94 -11.57 51.04
CA GLN A 75 -1.03 -11.00 49.69
C GLN A 75 -2.15 -9.96 49.58
N GLY A 76 -3.30 -10.20 50.24
CA GLY A 76 -4.39 -9.20 50.35
C GLY A 76 -3.94 -7.93 51.08
N GLY A 77 -3.12 -8.07 52.13
CA GLY A 77 -2.48 -6.93 52.82
C GLY A 77 -1.51 -6.17 51.91
N ALA A 78 -0.63 -6.88 51.19
CA ALA A 78 0.30 -6.27 50.24
C ALA A 78 -0.43 -5.55 49.08
N LEU A 79 -1.53 -6.12 48.58
CA LEU A 79 -2.36 -5.50 47.56
C LEU A 79 -3.09 -4.25 48.08
N THR A 80 -3.52 -4.28 49.34
CA THR A 80 -4.10 -3.11 50.02
C THR A 80 -3.08 -2.00 50.16
N GLN A 81 -1.83 -2.34 50.55
CA GLN A 81 -0.74 -1.37 50.62
C GLN A 81 -0.41 -0.79 49.25
N LEU A 82 -0.28 -1.62 48.21
CA LEU A 82 -0.06 -1.14 46.84
C LEU A 82 -1.18 -0.22 46.36
N THR A 83 -2.42 -0.54 46.70
CA THR A 83 -3.58 0.30 46.37
C THR A 83 -3.48 1.65 47.08
N GLN A 84 -3.02 1.67 48.34
CA GLN A 84 -2.78 2.89 49.08
C GLN A 84 -1.62 3.70 48.49
N ASP A 85 -0.49 3.06 48.19
CA ASP A 85 0.67 3.70 47.56
C ASP A 85 0.30 4.33 46.20
N LEU A 86 -0.55 3.68 45.41
CA LEU A 86 -1.06 4.21 44.14
C LEU A 86 -2.00 5.41 44.34
N ARG A 87 -2.86 5.39 45.37
CA ARG A 87 -3.69 6.55 45.73
C ARG A 87 -2.83 7.72 46.20
N ASP A 88 -1.83 7.44 47.03
CA ASP A 88 -0.91 8.44 47.54
C ASP A 88 -0.08 9.03 46.40
N LEU A 89 0.40 8.22 45.46
CA LEU A 89 1.11 8.69 44.27
C LEU A 89 0.23 9.60 43.39
N ARG A 90 -1.03 9.20 43.14
CA ARG A 90 -2.00 10.02 42.40
C ARG A 90 -2.27 11.35 43.14
N GLY A 91 -2.35 11.32 44.47
CA GLY A 91 -2.49 12.51 45.29
C GLY A 91 -1.26 13.41 45.25
N ASN A 92 -0.05 12.83 45.20
CA ASN A 92 1.24 13.51 45.25
C ASN A 92 1.77 13.99 43.88
N SER A 93 1.11 13.65 42.77
CA SER A 93 1.50 14.05 41.41
C SER A 93 0.85 15.35 40.94
N LEU A 94 1.51 16.11 40.06
CA LEU A 94 0.87 17.20 39.30
C LEU A 94 -0.16 16.60 38.34
N GLN A 95 -1.42 16.98 38.49
CA GLN A 95 -2.52 16.41 37.70
C GLN A 95 -2.85 17.31 36.52
N TRP A 96 -3.09 16.72 35.34
CA TRP A 96 -3.58 17.48 34.20
C TRP A 96 -5.09 17.74 34.36
N ASP A 97 -5.49 19.00 34.24
CA ASP A 97 -6.88 19.44 34.21
C ASP A 97 -7.28 19.69 32.75
N GLU A 98 -8.13 18.81 32.20
CA GLU A 98 -8.52 18.86 30.79
C GLU A 98 -9.41 20.06 30.46
N ASP A 99 -10.25 20.49 31.40
CA ASP A 99 -11.15 21.64 31.22
C ASP A 99 -10.37 22.96 31.24
N ALA A 100 -9.34 23.03 32.10
CA ALA A 100 -8.46 24.18 32.20
C ALA A 100 -7.26 24.14 31.22
N LEU A 101 -7.03 23.00 30.54
CA LEU A 101 -5.87 22.72 29.70
C LEU A 101 -4.53 23.05 30.39
N ALA A 102 -4.40 22.69 31.67
CA ALA A 102 -3.23 23.03 32.49
C ALA A 102 -2.88 21.95 33.52
N PHE A 103 -1.62 21.92 33.95
CA PHE A 103 -1.22 21.12 35.12
C PHE A 103 -1.66 21.81 36.42
N ASN A 104 -2.49 21.12 37.19
CA ASN A 104 -3.00 21.51 38.48
C ASN A 104 -2.01 21.09 39.59
N ALA A 105 -1.49 22.08 40.31
CA ALA A 105 -0.61 21.88 41.45
C ALA A 105 -1.36 21.73 42.79
N ARG A 106 -2.68 21.49 42.77
CA ARG A 106 -3.47 21.25 43.99
C ARG A 106 -3.08 19.91 44.62
N HIS A 107 -2.93 19.92 45.93
CA HIS A 107 -2.59 18.77 46.75
C HIS A 107 -3.43 18.81 48.03
N GLY A 108 -4.29 17.80 48.21
CA GLY A 108 -5.27 17.75 49.30
C GLY A 108 -6.24 18.94 49.30
N ASP A 109 -6.57 19.43 50.50
CA ASP A 109 -7.47 20.58 50.71
C ASP A 109 -6.80 21.93 50.44
N THR A 110 -5.50 21.94 50.14
CA THR A 110 -4.74 23.17 49.90
C THR A 110 -5.01 23.67 48.49
N ALA A 111 -5.81 24.73 48.37
CA ALA A 111 -6.21 25.29 47.09
C ALA A 111 -5.06 25.85 46.24
N VAL A 112 -3.91 26.22 46.84
CA VAL A 112 -2.73 26.77 46.16
C VAL A 112 -1.45 26.21 46.80
N ASN A 113 -0.55 25.67 45.99
CA ASN A 113 0.73 25.11 46.45
C ASN A 113 1.93 25.85 45.87
N ARG A 114 3.05 25.80 46.59
CA ARG A 114 4.31 26.39 46.16
C ARG A 114 5.03 25.47 45.19
N ILE A 115 5.44 26.00 44.04
CA ILE A 115 6.40 25.35 43.15
C ILE A 115 7.77 25.97 43.42
N LEU A 116 8.70 25.17 43.95
CA LEU A 116 10.06 25.60 44.27
C LEU A 116 11.00 25.32 43.09
N ASN A 117 12.15 26.00 43.05
CA ASN A 117 13.18 25.87 42.00
C ASN A 117 12.71 26.26 40.58
N VAL A 118 11.79 27.22 40.48
CA VAL A 118 11.40 27.83 39.20
C VAL A 118 12.47 28.84 38.79
N ALA A 119 13.15 28.58 37.67
CA ALA A 119 14.14 29.50 37.09
C ALA A 119 13.48 30.83 36.65
N ASP A 120 14.28 31.88 36.49
CA ASP A 120 13.79 33.17 36.01
C ASP A 120 13.21 33.02 34.59
N GLY A 121 11.93 33.36 34.43
CA GLY A 121 11.27 33.31 33.13
C GLY A 121 11.90 34.28 32.15
N GLN A 122 12.24 33.80 30.95
CA GLN A 122 12.92 34.58 29.90
C GLN A 122 11.97 34.90 28.74
N ALA A 123 11.03 34.00 28.43
CA ALA A 123 10.00 34.18 27.42
C ALA A 123 8.65 34.58 28.04
N GLY A 124 7.78 35.20 27.23
CA GLY A 124 6.44 35.61 27.68
C GLY A 124 5.51 34.46 28.10
N THR A 125 5.89 33.22 27.81
CA THR A 125 5.19 31.99 28.23
C THR A 125 5.79 31.32 29.46
N ASP A 126 6.91 31.84 29.98
CA ASP A 126 7.57 31.28 31.17
C ASP A 126 6.89 31.81 32.43
N VAL A 127 6.86 30.98 33.48
CA VAL A 127 6.34 31.38 34.79
C VAL A 127 7.34 32.31 35.46
N ALA A 128 6.90 33.53 35.82
CA ALA A 128 7.71 34.45 36.61
C ALA A 128 7.85 33.95 38.06
N ASN A 129 9.08 33.90 38.57
CA ASN A 129 9.30 33.51 39.96
C ASN A 129 9.16 34.70 40.94
N LYS A 130 9.18 34.40 42.25
CA LYS A 130 9.02 35.43 43.29
C LYS A 130 10.12 36.50 43.24
N GLY A 131 11.36 36.16 42.83
CA GLY A 131 12.45 37.15 42.75
C GLY A 131 12.19 38.22 41.67
N GLN A 132 11.67 37.80 40.52
CA GLN A 132 11.23 38.72 39.46
C GLN A 132 10.08 39.61 39.95
N LEU A 133 9.10 39.05 40.66
CA LEU A 133 7.98 39.83 41.22
C LEU A 133 8.40 40.73 42.39
N ASP A 134 9.35 40.31 43.22
CA ASP A 134 9.91 41.12 44.32
C ASP A 134 10.62 42.35 43.76
N THR A 135 11.30 42.22 42.62
CA THR A 135 11.88 43.37 41.90
C THR A 135 10.80 44.37 41.49
N VAL A 136 9.66 43.89 40.99
CA VAL A 136 8.51 44.76 40.66
C VAL A 136 7.88 45.36 41.92
N ALA A 137 7.73 44.58 42.98
CA ALA A 137 7.15 45.02 44.25
C ALA A 137 8.03 46.07 44.94
N GLN A 138 9.35 45.93 44.85
CA GLN A 138 10.31 46.91 45.35
C GLN A 138 10.18 48.23 44.58
N ALA A 139 10.13 48.17 43.25
CA ALA A 139 9.90 49.37 42.43
C ALA A 139 8.56 50.06 42.77
N ALA A 140 7.50 49.29 43.03
CA ALA A 140 6.21 49.84 43.46
C ALA A 140 6.25 50.40 44.90
N GLY A 141 7.00 49.77 45.80
CA GLY A 141 7.24 50.22 47.17
C GLY A 141 8.04 51.53 47.24
N ASP A 142 9.03 51.66 46.38
CA ASP A 142 9.80 52.90 46.21
C ASP A 142 8.89 54.03 45.72
N ALA A 143 8.05 53.75 44.71
CA ALA A 143 7.06 54.71 44.22
C ALA A 143 6.04 55.13 45.30
N ARG A 144 5.60 54.19 46.14
CA ARG A 144 4.69 54.47 47.26
C ARG A 144 5.36 55.27 48.37
N SER A 145 6.60 54.96 48.72
CA SER A 145 7.36 55.70 49.73
C SER A 145 7.56 57.17 49.32
N VAL A 146 7.80 57.41 48.03
CA VAL A 146 7.82 58.76 47.46
C VAL A 146 6.47 59.47 47.62
N ALA A 147 5.36 58.77 47.38
CA ALA A 147 4.02 59.33 47.55
C ALA A 147 3.66 59.62 49.03
N ASP A 148 4.03 58.74 49.96
CA ASP A 148 3.78 58.90 51.39
C ASP A 148 4.64 60.02 52.00
N ALA A 149 5.88 60.17 51.55
CA ALA A 149 6.73 61.31 51.91
C ALA A 149 6.09 62.64 51.49
N ALA A 150 5.55 62.71 50.26
CA ALA A 150 4.83 63.89 49.78
C ALA A 150 3.59 64.21 50.65
N ARG A 151 2.85 63.19 51.10
CA ARG A 151 1.71 63.35 52.00
C ARG A 151 2.12 63.80 53.41
N GLN A 152 3.19 63.27 53.97
CA GLN A 152 3.65 63.63 55.32
C GLN A 152 4.14 65.07 55.40
N SER A 153 4.81 65.57 54.35
CA SER A 153 5.12 67.00 54.22
C SER A 153 3.87 67.88 54.23
N ALA A 154 2.76 67.43 53.65
CA ALA A 154 1.49 68.18 53.69
C ALA A 154 0.86 68.21 55.09
N VAL A 155 0.94 67.11 55.86
CA VAL A 155 0.39 67.04 57.23
C VAL A 155 1.21 67.89 58.21
N GLN A 156 2.54 67.90 58.10
CA GLN A 156 3.39 68.74 58.96
C GLN A 156 3.10 70.24 58.78
N ALA A 157 2.75 70.67 57.56
CA ALA A 157 2.30 72.03 57.30
C ALA A 157 0.98 72.36 58.01
N GLN A 158 0.09 71.38 58.18
CA GLN A 158 -1.21 71.54 58.85
C GLN A 158 -1.09 71.55 60.38
N ASP A 159 -0.23 70.72 60.97
CA ASP A 159 -0.01 70.66 62.43
C ASP A 159 0.69 71.92 62.95
N ALA A 160 1.65 72.46 62.19
CA ALA A 160 2.29 73.74 62.49
C ALA A 160 1.26 74.89 62.57
N ALA A 161 0.24 74.86 61.72
CA ALA A 161 -0.85 75.84 61.76
C ALA A 161 -1.77 75.67 62.99
N THR A 162 -1.90 74.43 63.51
CA THR A 162 -2.75 74.12 64.67
C THR A 162 -2.07 74.45 65.99
N GLY A 163 -0.78 74.12 66.16
CA GLY A 163 -0.04 74.44 67.40
C GLY A 163 0.09 75.94 67.68
N ALA A 164 0.10 76.76 66.63
CA ALA A 164 0.04 78.22 66.75
C ALA A 164 -1.28 78.70 67.41
N ARG A 165 -2.37 77.94 67.26
CA ARG A 165 -3.70 78.26 67.80
C ARG A 165 -3.81 77.93 69.30
N ASP A 166 -3.32 76.77 69.73
CA ASP A 166 -3.47 76.29 71.11
C ASP A 166 -2.61 77.07 72.12
N THR A 167 -1.42 77.49 71.68
CA THR A 167 -0.54 78.36 72.48
C THR A 167 -1.23 79.66 72.87
N ALA A 168 -2.11 80.20 72.00
CA ALA A 168 -2.87 81.40 72.30
C ALA A 168 -3.95 81.17 73.39
N GLN A 169 -4.50 79.95 73.51
CA GLN A 169 -5.55 79.63 74.49
C GLN A 169 -4.99 79.34 75.88
N GLY A 170 -3.83 78.68 75.98
CA GLY A 170 -3.20 78.32 77.26
C GLY A 170 -2.78 79.55 78.09
N ALA A 171 -2.35 80.62 77.44
CA ALA A 171 -1.99 81.87 78.10
C ALA A 171 -3.17 82.51 78.87
N GLN A 172 -4.41 82.22 78.48
CA GLN A 172 -5.61 82.83 79.07
C GLN A 172 -6.09 82.11 80.35
N ALA A 173 -5.86 80.80 80.48
CA ALA A 173 -6.32 80.00 81.61
C ALA A 173 -5.45 80.16 82.88
N ALA A 174 -4.14 80.35 82.72
CA ALA A 174 -3.21 80.48 83.83
C ALA A 174 -3.48 81.72 84.73
N ALA A 175 -4.09 82.76 84.17
CA ALA A 175 -4.42 83.98 84.90
C ALA A 175 -5.54 83.79 85.95
N SER A 176 -6.45 82.81 85.79
CA SER A 176 -7.63 82.66 86.65
C SER A 176 -7.38 81.85 87.93
N ALA A 177 -6.41 80.94 87.93
CA ALA A 177 -6.19 80.00 89.03
C ALA A 177 -5.49 80.63 90.26
N ALA A 178 -4.69 81.69 90.07
CA ALA A 178 -3.91 82.32 91.14
C ALA A 178 -4.77 83.03 92.21
N GLN A 179 -6.02 83.38 91.91
CA GLN A 179 -6.88 84.19 92.79
C GLN A 179 -7.53 83.40 93.95
N GLN A 180 -7.80 82.10 93.79
CA GLN A 180 -8.65 81.33 94.71
C GLN A 180 -7.94 80.74 95.94
N SER A 181 -6.61 80.61 95.92
CA SER A 181 -5.87 79.95 97.01
C SER A 181 -5.63 80.82 98.25
N ALA A 182 -5.87 82.14 98.20
CA ALA A 182 -5.56 83.04 99.31
C ALA A 182 -6.62 83.01 100.44
N ASP A 183 -7.88 82.68 100.14
CA ASP A 183 -9.01 82.93 101.07
C ASP A 183 -9.23 81.83 102.12
N SER A 184 -8.72 80.60 101.93
CA SER A 184 -9.06 79.44 102.78
C SER A 184 -8.20 79.26 104.05
N ALA A 185 -7.09 79.98 104.22
CA ALA A 185 -6.12 79.67 105.28
C ALA A 185 -6.43 80.28 106.68
N ASN A 186 -7.38 81.22 106.81
CA ASN A 186 -7.44 82.12 107.99
C ASN A 186 -8.44 81.73 109.12
N ALA A 187 -9.16 80.59 109.08
CA ALA A 187 -10.42 80.46 109.84
C ALA A 187 -10.57 79.35 110.91
N LYS A 188 -9.54 78.63 111.40
CA LYS A 188 -9.81 77.33 112.08
C LYS A 188 -9.16 76.90 113.43
N LEU A 189 -8.60 77.73 114.33
CA LEU A 189 -7.98 77.17 115.56
C LEU A 189 -8.27 77.88 116.92
N VAL A 190 -9.25 77.35 117.69
CA VAL A 190 -9.17 76.94 119.14
C VAL A 190 -10.27 77.46 120.11
N GLY A 191 -10.80 76.53 120.94
CA GLY A 191 -11.36 76.78 122.29
C GLY A 191 -11.92 75.52 122.98
N ILE A 192 -11.63 75.29 124.29
CA ILE A 192 -12.55 74.93 125.42
C ILE A 192 -11.80 75.17 126.78
N GLY A 193 -12.47 75.68 127.82
CA GLY A 193 -11.92 76.08 129.14
C GLY A 193 -12.60 75.43 130.37
N GLU A 194 -12.08 75.74 131.57
CA GLU A 194 -12.34 75.09 132.89
C GLU A 194 -13.64 75.52 133.60
N GLY A 195 -14.35 74.58 134.30
CA GLY A 195 -15.35 74.96 135.33
C GLY A 195 -16.53 74.03 135.76
N GLU A 196 -16.63 72.72 135.45
CA GLU A 196 -17.83 71.92 135.83
C GLU A 196 -17.59 70.75 136.80
N THR A 197 -18.50 70.53 137.77
CA THR A 197 -18.42 69.45 138.78
C THR A 197 -19.63 68.49 138.80
N VAL A 198 -19.39 67.30 139.38
CA VAL A 198 -20.09 66.01 139.18
C VAL A 198 -21.55 65.95 139.68
N ALA A 199 -22.06 66.92 140.44
CA ALA A 199 -23.44 66.89 140.95
C ALA A 199 -24.52 67.02 139.85
N GLY A 200 -24.21 67.67 138.72
CA GLY A 200 -25.13 67.78 137.57
C GLY A 200 -25.36 66.46 136.81
N ARG A 201 -24.44 65.49 136.92
CA ARG A 201 -24.56 64.22 136.19
C ARG A 201 -25.60 63.26 136.79
N ILE A 202 -25.98 63.40 138.06
CA ILE A 202 -26.91 62.45 138.73
C ILE A 202 -28.39 62.75 138.41
N ALA A 203 -28.76 64.01 138.13
CA ALA A 203 -30.11 64.37 137.67
C ALA A 203 -30.36 64.02 136.18
N GLN A 204 -29.30 63.93 135.38
CA GLN A 204 -29.36 63.56 133.96
C GLN A 204 -29.59 62.05 133.75
N ALA A 205 -29.22 61.22 134.73
CA ALA A 205 -29.32 59.76 134.64
C ALA A 205 -30.76 59.22 134.75
N ALA A 206 -31.66 59.87 135.48
CA ALA A 206 -33.04 59.42 135.66
C ALA A 206 -33.98 59.77 134.47
N ALA A 207 -33.66 60.79 133.69
CA ALA A 207 -34.36 61.12 132.44
C ALA A 207 -33.96 60.19 131.27
N ALA A 208 -32.74 59.63 131.30
CA ALA A 208 -32.24 58.74 130.25
C ALA A 208 -32.93 57.35 130.24
N THR A 209 -33.37 56.84 131.40
CA THR A 209 -33.94 55.48 131.52
C THR A 209 -35.34 55.37 130.92
N ASN A 210 -36.21 56.38 131.11
CA ASN A 210 -37.56 56.35 130.52
C ASN A 210 -37.56 56.68 129.02
N GLN A 211 -36.59 57.48 128.55
CA GLN A 211 -36.36 57.66 127.11
C GLN A 211 -35.92 56.34 126.44
N SER A 212 -35.08 55.54 127.12
CA SER A 212 -34.62 54.25 126.59
C SER A 212 -35.76 53.25 126.35
N LEU A 213 -36.82 53.27 127.17
CA LEU A 213 -37.98 52.38 126.98
C LEU A 213 -38.87 52.82 125.80
N ALA A 214 -39.03 54.12 125.58
CA ALA A 214 -39.75 54.65 124.42
C ALA A 214 -38.98 54.37 123.11
N ASP A 215 -37.66 54.56 123.13
CA ASP A 215 -36.79 54.22 122.00
C ASP A 215 -36.80 52.72 121.70
N ALA A 216 -36.87 51.86 122.73
CA ALA A 216 -36.94 50.41 122.57
C ALA A 216 -38.27 49.92 121.97
N LEU A 217 -39.40 50.56 122.29
CA LEU A 217 -40.70 50.21 121.69
C LEU A 217 -40.85 50.79 120.28
N GLY A 218 -40.24 51.94 119.97
CA GLY A 218 -40.34 52.57 118.65
C GLY A 218 -41.79 52.88 118.24
N GLY A 219 -42.09 52.92 116.93
CA GLY A 219 -43.47 53.06 116.45
C GLY A 219 -44.19 54.35 116.88
N GLY A 220 -43.45 55.40 117.24
CA GLY A 220 -44.02 56.63 117.79
C GLY A 220 -44.37 56.58 119.27
N ALA A 221 -43.90 55.58 120.03
CA ALA A 221 -43.90 55.63 121.49
C ALA A 221 -43.00 56.79 121.97
N ALA A 222 -43.42 57.53 122.99
CA ALA A 222 -42.72 58.70 123.51
C ALA A 222 -43.08 58.95 124.97
N ILE A 223 -42.19 59.61 125.73
CA ILE A 223 -42.48 60.06 127.10
C ILE A 223 -43.09 61.47 127.05
N GLY A 224 -44.27 61.64 127.64
CA GLY A 224 -44.94 62.94 127.80
C GLY A 224 -44.23 63.84 128.81
N ALA A 225 -44.54 65.14 128.78
CA ALA A 225 -43.97 66.13 129.71
C ALA A 225 -44.30 65.85 131.20
N ASP A 226 -45.28 64.98 131.46
CA ASP A 226 -45.71 64.48 132.77
C ASP A 226 -44.99 63.18 133.21
N GLY A 227 -44.12 62.63 132.36
CA GLY A 227 -43.40 61.38 132.60
C GLY A 227 -44.14 60.11 132.18
N ALA A 228 -45.32 60.19 131.55
CA ALA A 228 -46.09 59.02 131.09
C ALA A 228 -45.72 58.55 129.67
N LEU A 229 -45.77 57.24 129.40
CA LEU A 229 -45.41 56.64 128.10
C LEU A 229 -46.62 56.57 127.14
N ARG A 230 -46.48 57.11 125.92
CA ARG A 230 -47.43 56.95 124.81
C ARG A 230 -47.22 55.60 124.11
N ALA A 231 -48.31 54.88 123.83
CA ALA A 231 -48.25 53.57 123.15
C ALA A 231 -47.71 53.68 121.70
N PRO A 232 -47.00 52.65 121.21
CA PRO A 232 -46.54 52.57 119.82
C PRO A 232 -47.67 52.24 118.84
N SER A 233 -47.49 52.60 117.57
CA SER A 233 -48.32 52.18 116.44
C SER A 233 -47.42 51.64 115.34
N TYR A 234 -47.56 50.36 115.01
CA TYR A 234 -46.79 49.70 113.95
C TYR A 234 -47.64 49.56 112.68
N ALA A 235 -47.13 50.05 111.55
CA ALA A 235 -47.73 49.82 110.24
C ALA A 235 -47.25 48.47 109.71
N VAL A 236 -48.12 47.47 109.63
CA VAL A 236 -47.80 46.14 109.06
C VAL A 236 -48.70 45.86 107.87
N THR A 237 -48.12 45.43 106.75
CA THR A 237 -48.83 45.10 105.51
C THR A 237 -49.17 43.61 105.48
N ALA A 238 -50.43 43.28 105.24
CA ALA A 238 -50.88 41.90 105.07
C ALA A 238 -50.52 41.35 103.69
N ILE A 239 -50.05 40.10 103.60
CA ILE A 239 -49.86 39.38 102.33
C ILE A 239 -51.05 38.43 102.12
N GLY A 240 -51.71 38.54 100.97
CA GLY A 240 -52.83 37.69 100.59
C GLY A 240 -52.42 36.29 100.11
N PRO A 241 -53.38 35.35 99.95
CA PRO A 241 -53.12 34.00 99.43
C PRO A 241 -52.55 33.96 98.01
N ASP A 242 -52.70 35.05 97.25
CA ASP A 242 -52.15 35.26 95.90
C ASP A 242 -50.69 35.77 95.92
N GLY A 243 -50.09 35.90 97.11
CA GLY A 243 -48.70 36.33 97.30
C GLY A 243 -48.49 37.83 97.12
N ARG A 244 -49.56 38.64 97.05
CA ARG A 244 -49.49 40.10 96.88
C ARG A 244 -49.85 40.85 98.16
N ALA A 245 -49.31 42.05 98.29
CA ALA A 245 -49.58 42.95 99.40
C ALA A 245 -51.01 43.51 99.35
N GLN A 246 -51.70 43.47 100.49
CA GLN A 246 -53.04 44.03 100.67
C GLN A 246 -52.93 45.43 101.27
N ALA A 247 -53.45 46.45 100.57
CA ALA A 247 -53.40 47.85 100.99
C ALA A 247 -54.79 48.38 101.40
N PRO A 248 -54.89 49.31 102.37
CA PRO A 248 -53.80 49.96 103.11
C PRO A 248 -53.31 49.13 104.32
N ALA A 249 -52.10 49.43 104.81
CA ALA A 249 -51.52 48.79 105.99
C ALA A 249 -52.40 48.99 107.23
N THR A 250 -52.60 47.93 108.01
CA THR A 250 -53.35 47.99 109.26
C THR A 250 -52.43 48.48 110.38
N ALA A 251 -52.89 49.47 111.16
CA ALA A 251 -52.14 49.99 112.30
C ALA A 251 -52.34 49.06 113.51
N ALA A 252 -51.30 48.36 113.92
CA ALA A 252 -51.29 47.54 115.13
C ALA A 252 -50.86 48.40 116.33
N GLY A 253 -51.75 48.55 117.32
CA GLY A 253 -51.52 49.38 118.52
C GLY A 253 -50.63 48.72 119.59
N ASN A 254 -50.14 47.50 119.34
CA ASN A 254 -49.20 46.78 120.20
C ASN A 254 -48.38 45.78 119.37
N VAL A 255 -47.29 45.29 119.96
CA VAL A 255 -46.36 44.34 119.31
C VAL A 255 -47.03 43.01 118.97
N ALA A 256 -47.93 42.49 119.81
CA ALA A 256 -48.55 41.18 119.60
C ALA A 256 -49.42 41.13 118.34
N ASP A 257 -50.15 42.21 118.05
CA ASP A 257 -50.99 42.32 116.86
C ASP A 257 -50.15 42.46 115.58
N ALA A 258 -49.06 43.23 115.64
CA ALA A 258 -48.10 43.35 114.54
C ALA A 258 -47.46 41.99 114.20
N VAL A 259 -47.08 41.22 115.22
CA VAL A 259 -46.50 39.88 115.07
C VAL A 259 -47.52 38.88 114.50
N ARG A 260 -48.79 38.89 114.95
CA ARG A 260 -49.84 38.03 114.36
C ARG A 260 -50.09 38.31 112.88
N GLN A 261 -50.06 39.58 112.47
CA GLN A 261 -50.22 39.95 111.06
C GLN A 261 -49.01 39.53 110.21
N LEU A 262 -47.79 39.61 110.77
CA LEU A 262 -46.59 39.06 110.12
C LEU A 262 -46.65 37.53 110.00
N ASP A 263 -47.10 36.82 111.04
CA ASP A 263 -47.25 35.36 111.03
C ASP A 263 -48.21 34.88 109.93
N ALA A 264 -49.38 35.50 109.81
CA ALA A 264 -50.33 35.19 108.74
C ALA A 264 -49.73 35.42 107.33
N SER A 265 -48.94 36.50 107.16
CA SER A 265 -48.23 36.77 105.91
C SER A 265 -47.14 35.72 105.61
N VAL A 266 -46.42 35.24 106.63
CA VAL A 266 -45.42 34.17 106.51
C VAL A 266 -46.07 32.85 106.09
N VAL A 267 -47.23 32.51 106.66
CA VAL A 267 -48.01 31.32 106.26
C VAL A 267 -48.43 31.39 104.79
N ALA A 268 -48.96 32.53 104.33
CA ALA A 268 -49.35 32.71 102.93
C ALA A 268 -48.17 32.60 101.95
N VAL A 269 -46.98 33.09 102.34
CA VAL A 269 -45.75 32.91 101.56
C VAL A 269 -45.35 31.43 101.52
N ASN A 270 -45.41 30.73 102.65
CA ASN A 270 -45.07 29.31 102.74
C ASN A 270 -45.98 28.42 101.86
N ASP A 271 -47.28 28.70 101.80
CA ASP A 271 -48.20 27.98 100.93
C ASP A 271 -47.88 28.17 99.43
N ASN A 272 -47.46 29.37 99.04
CA ASN A 272 -47.02 29.64 97.67
C ASN A 272 -45.68 28.94 97.36
N VAL A 273 -44.75 28.87 98.32
CA VAL A 273 -43.51 28.08 98.19
C VAL A 273 -43.82 26.59 98.00
N ASN A 274 -44.79 26.03 98.71
CA ASN A 274 -45.22 24.64 98.54
C ASN A 274 -45.82 24.37 97.15
N LYS A 275 -46.64 25.29 96.63
CA LYS A 275 -47.17 25.20 95.25
C LYS A 275 -46.06 25.21 94.21
N VAL A 276 -45.08 26.10 94.35
CA VAL A 276 -43.89 26.12 93.49
C VAL A 276 -43.16 24.78 93.55
N GLY A 277 -43.01 24.18 94.74
CA GLY A 277 -42.43 22.84 94.90
C GLY A 277 -43.17 21.74 94.12
N ALA A 278 -44.51 21.75 94.14
CA ALA A 278 -45.34 20.79 93.40
C ALA A 278 -45.26 20.99 91.88
N ASP A 279 -45.21 22.24 91.41
CA ASP A 279 -45.04 22.54 89.99
C ASP A 279 -43.65 22.13 89.48
N VAL A 280 -42.60 22.32 90.29
CA VAL A 280 -41.24 21.83 90.00
C VAL A 280 -41.20 20.30 89.93
N ALA A 281 -41.90 19.60 90.84
CA ALA A 281 -42.00 18.14 90.78
C ALA A 281 -42.68 17.66 89.48
N ARG A 282 -43.77 18.32 89.07
CA ARG A 282 -44.47 17.99 87.81
C ARG A 282 -43.59 18.23 86.57
N VAL A 283 -42.88 19.35 86.51
CA VAL A 283 -41.93 19.64 85.42
C VAL A 283 -40.81 18.60 85.38
N ARG A 284 -40.33 18.16 86.55
CA ARG A 284 -39.34 17.08 86.65
C ARG A 284 -39.89 15.75 86.15
N ASP A 285 -41.07 15.34 86.59
CA ASP A 285 -41.70 14.08 86.15
C ASP A 285 -41.91 14.07 84.63
N GLN A 286 -42.37 15.19 84.05
CA GLN A 286 -42.54 15.34 82.61
C GLN A 286 -41.21 15.38 81.84
N LEU A 287 -40.13 15.86 82.46
CA LEU A 287 -38.78 15.81 81.90
C LEU A 287 -38.21 14.38 81.94
N ASP A 288 -38.37 13.68 83.07
CA ASP A 288 -37.93 12.30 83.28
C ASP A 288 -38.69 11.32 82.37
N ALA A 289 -39.98 11.58 82.12
CA ALA A 289 -40.82 10.83 81.18
C ALA A 289 -40.58 11.21 79.70
N GLY A 290 -39.79 12.25 79.40
CA GLY A 290 -39.53 12.72 78.04
C GLY A 290 -40.75 13.36 77.35
N GLU A 291 -41.72 13.83 78.11
CA GLU A 291 -42.98 14.42 77.62
C GLU A 291 -42.86 15.93 77.31
N LEU A 292 -41.79 16.58 77.79
CA LEU A 292 -41.44 17.98 77.52
C LEU A 292 -40.23 18.09 76.59
N GLY A 293 -40.26 19.04 75.64
CA GLY A 293 -39.14 19.34 74.74
C GLY A 293 -39.45 19.14 73.24
N LEU A 294 -38.44 19.29 72.37
CA LEU A 294 -38.61 19.02 70.93
C LEU A 294 -38.38 17.55 70.58
N VAL A 295 -37.50 16.85 71.30
CA VAL A 295 -37.30 15.41 71.11
C VAL A 295 -38.08 14.68 72.18
N ARG A 296 -39.08 13.89 71.78
CA ARG A 296 -39.96 13.18 72.71
C ARG A 296 -40.15 11.75 72.27
N GLN A 297 -40.22 10.83 73.23
CA GLN A 297 -40.70 9.49 72.97
C GLN A 297 -42.22 9.47 73.14
N ASP A 298 -42.93 8.97 72.14
CA ASP A 298 -44.35 8.67 72.27
C ASP A 298 -44.53 7.49 73.25
N ALA A 299 -45.30 7.69 74.32
CA ALA A 299 -45.45 6.69 75.37
C ALA A 299 -46.15 5.40 74.89
N ALA A 300 -46.96 5.49 73.82
CA ALA A 300 -47.70 4.36 73.27
C ALA A 300 -46.92 3.64 72.17
N THR A 301 -46.37 4.36 71.19
CA THR A 301 -45.65 3.74 70.06
C THR A 301 -44.18 3.49 70.33
N ARG A 302 -43.63 4.13 71.38
CA ARG A 302 -42.18 4.19 71.68
C ARG A 302 -41.35 4.89 70.60
N ASP A 303 -41.99 5.51 69.62
CA ASP A 303 -41.30 6.28 68.59
C ASP A 303 -40.66 7.53 69.19
N ILE A 304 -39.40 7.77 68.83
CA ILE A 304 -38.74 9.04 69.12
C ILE A 304 -39.08 10.00 67.99
N THR A 305 -39.81 11.05 68.32
CA THR A 305 -40.18 12.10 67.38
C THR A 305 -39.37 13.36 67.66
N VAL A 306 -39.06 14.10 66.60
CA VAL A 306 -38.39 15.40 66.69
C VAL A 306 -39.37 16.46 66.20
N ALA A 307 -39.70 17.39 67.08
CA ALA A 307 -40.52 18.58 66.84
C ALA A 307 -41.92 18.29 66.26
N ARG A 308 -42.52 17.10 66.49
CA ARG A 308 -43.82 16.68 65.89
C ARG A 308 -44.98 17.67 66.09
N GLN A 309 -44.99 18.41 67.21
CA GLN A 309 -46.06 19.36 67.55
C GLN A 309 -45.85 20.77 66.98
N THR A 310 -44.76 20.99 66.25
CA THR A 310 -44.38 22.27 65.64
C THR A 310 -44.07 22.05 64.16
N ASP A 311 -44.31 23.04 63.31
CA ASP A 311 -44.02 22.92 61.87
C ASP A 311 -42.50 22.96 61.59
N GLY A 312 -42.08 22.48 60.42
CA GLY A 312 -40.70 22.48 59.96
C GLY A 312 -40.38 21.34 58.98
N THR A 313 -39.63 21.64 57.92
CA THR A 313 -39.24 20.66 56.88
C THR A 313 -37.77 20.23 56.96
N ARG A 314 -37.01 20.72 57.95
CA ARG A 314 -35.58 20.45 58.10
C ARG A 314 -35.19 20.24 59.56
N VAL A 315 -34.50 19.14 59.82
CA VAL A 315 -33.73 18.92 61.06
C VAL A 315 -32.25 19.10 60.73
N THR A 316 -31.56 19.99 61.46
CA THR A 316 -30.10 20.14 61.34
C THR A 316 -29.40 19.50 62.53
N LEU A 317 -28.36 18.72 62.26
CA LEU A 317 -27.50 18.08 63.27
C LEU A 317 -26.18 18.83 63.46
N ALA A 318 -25.96 19.95 62.76
CA ALA A 318 -24.72 20.70 62.87
C ALA A 318 -24.56 21.32 64.27
N GLY A 319 -23.37 21.16 64.85
CA GLY A 319 -22.94 21.87 66.06
C GLY A 319 -22.10 23.11 65.72
N THR A 320 -21.50 23.72 66.75
CA THR A 320 -20.53 24.82 66.57
C THR A 320 -19.31 24.41 65.75
N ASP A 321 -18.95 23.12 65.79
CA ASP A 321 -17.82 22.55 65.06
C ASP A 321 -18.24 21.98 63.68
N GLY A 322 -19.45 22.29 63.21
CA GLY A 322 -19.96 21.86 61.90
C GLY A 322 -20.82 20.59 61.93
N VAL A 323 -20.91 19.90 60.78
CA VAL A 323 -21.76 18.72 60.59
C VAL A 323 -21.32 17.55 61.47
N ARG A 324 -22.28 16.74 61.94
CA ARG A 324 -22.03 15.58 62.81
C ARG A 324 -22.21 14.27 62.04
N THR A 325 -21.48 13.22 62.46
CA THR A 325 -21.74 11.85 62.02
C THR A 325 -22.98 11.32 62.74
N LEU A 326 -23.94 10.80 61.98
CA LEU A 326 -25.09 10.07 62.52
C LEU A 326 -24.80 8.56 62.47
N SER A 327 -24.65 7.92 63.63
CA SER A 327 -24.36 6.49 63.75
C SER A 327 -25.49 5.76 64.51
N GLY A 328 -25.57 4.43 64.36
CA GLY A 328 -26.67 3.63 64.91
C GLY A 328 -27.96 3.63 64.06
N VAL A 329 -27.93 4.18 62.85
CA VAL A 329 -29.04 4.13 61.89
C VAL A 329 -29.14 2.72 61.31
N LYS A 330 -30.33 2.13 61.34
CA LYS A 330 -30.62 0.85 60.69
C LYS A 330 -30.57 1.03 59.16
N GLU A 331 -30.16 0.00 58.42
CA GLU A 331 -30.30 0.01 56.95
C GLU A 331 -31.76 0.29 56.56
N GLY A 332 -31.99 1.36 55.81
CA GLY A 332 -33.32 1.69 55.32
C GLY A 332 -33.73 0.75 54.19
N GLU A 333 -35.03 0.54 54.00
CA GLU A 333 -35.52 -0.16 52.80
C GLU A 333 -35.09 0.60 51.53
N VAL A 334 -34.52 -0.10 50.54
CA VAL A 334 -34.18 0.49 49.24
C VAL A 334 -35.28 0.15 48.25
N SER A 335 -36.23 1.06 48.08
CA SER A 335 -37.31 0.96 47.10
C SER A 335 -37.65 2.35 46.55
N ALA A 336 -38.35 2.40 45.41
CA ALA A 336 -38.68 3.67 44.75
C ALA A 336 -39.57 4.60 45.59
N ALA A 337 -40.27 4.06 46.60
CA ALA A 337 -41.14 4.82 47.49
C ALA A 337 -40.52 5.10 48.87
N SER A 338 -39.31 4.59 49.14
CA SER A 338 -38.71 4.68 50.47
C SER A 338 -38.34 6.12 50.83
N THR A 339 -38.66 6.50 52.06
CA THR A 339 -38.25 7.77 52.69
C THR A 339 -37.25 7.53 53.83
N GLU A 340 -36.75 6.31 53.96
CA GLU A 340 -35.80 5.91 55.00
C GLU A 340 -34.37 6.35 54.66
N ALA A 341 -33.54 6.56 55.69
CA ALA A 341 -32.15 6.92 55.49
C ALA A 341 -31.33 5.71 55.00
N VAL A 342 -30.55 5.91 53.93
CA VAL A 342 -29.57 4.91 53.47
C VAL A 342 -28.29 5.04 54.27
N VAL A 343 -27.71 3.91 54.66
CA VAL A 343 -26.45 3.88 55.44
C VAL A 343 -25.25 3.56 54.55
N GLY A 344 -24.05 3.79 55.08
CA GLY A 344 -22.79 3.58 54.35
C GLY A 344 -22.62 2.18 53.77
N ALA A 345 -23.10 1.12 54.46
CA ALA A 345 -23.04 -0.26 53.95
C ALA A 345 -23.88 -0.48 52.68
N GLN A 346 -25.00 0.23 52.53
CA GLN A 346 -25.85 0.17 51.34
C GLN A 346 -25.20 0.90 50.16
N LEU A 347 -24.66 2.10 50.41
CA LEU A 347 -23.92 2.86 49.39
C LEU A 347 -22.63 2.14 48.97
N PHE A 348 -21.95 1.48 49.91
CA PHE A 348 -20.74 0.69 49.61
C PHE A 348 -21.05 -0.48 48.68
N ARG A 349 -22.17 -1.18 48.86
CA ARG A 349 -22.61 -2.24 47.93
C ARG A 349 -22.80 -1.71 46.51
N VAL A 350 -23.48 -0.57 46.36
CA VAL A 350 -23.64 0.10 45.06
C VAL A 350 -22.28 0.47 44.45
N ASN A 351 -21.34 0.96 45.26
CA ASN A 351 -19.99 1.28 44.78
C ASN A 351 -19.21 0.04 44.32
N GLN A 352 -19.40 -1.10 44.98
CA GLN A 352 -18.80 -2.37 44.55
C GLN A 352 -19.38 -2.85 43.21
N ASP A 353 -20.70 -2.74 43.04
CA ASP A 353 -21.37 -3.05 41.77
C ASP A 353 -20.88 -2.11 40.65
N LEU A 354 -20.71 -0.82 40.95
CA LEU A 354 -20.16 0.16 40.01
C LEU A 354 -18.71 -0.13 39.63
N LEU A 355 -17.89 -0.56 40.59
CA LEU A 355 -16.51 -0.97 40.33
C LEU A 355 -16.46 -2.21 39.42
N ALA A 356 -17.32 -3.20 39.68
CA ALA A 356 -17.44 -4.39 38.82
C ALA A 356 -17.88 -4.00 37.39
N ASN A 357 -18.85 -3.08 37.27
CA ASN A 357 -19.26 -2.55 35.97
C ASN A 357 -18.11 -1.81 35.26
N SER A 358 -17.33 -1.00 35.99
CA SER A 358 -16.18 -0.30 35.43
C SER A 358 -15.09 -1.26 34.94
N GLN A 359 -14.85 -2.35 35.65
CA GLN A 359 -13.93 -3.42 35.21
C GLN A 359 -14.44 -4.10 33.93
N ALA A 360 -15.74 -4.45 33.89
CA ALA A 360 -16.34 -5.05 32.72
C ALA A 360 -16.26 -4.15 31.47
N VAL A 361 -16.42 -2.82 31.63
CA VAL A 361 -16.22 -1.85 30.54
C VAL A 361 -14.76 -1.84 30.08
N GLY A 362 -13.78 -1.84 30.99
CA GLY A 362 -12.36 -1.92 30.64
C GLY A 362 -12.00 -3.21 29.87
N ASP A 363 -12.57 -4.35 30.27
CA ASP A 363 -12.38 -5.62 29.56
C ASP A 363 -12.99 -5.60 28.14
N LEU A 364 -14.16 -4.96 27.98
CA LEU A 364 -14.80 -4.74 26.69
C LEU A 364 -13.96 -3.84 25.77
N GLU A 365 -13.39 -2.75 26.30
CA GLU A 365 -12.50 -1.86 25.56
C GLU A 365 -11.23 -2.60 25.12
N ALA A 366 -10.63 -3.41 26.00
CA ALA A 366 -9.46 -4.22 25.69
C ALA A 366 -9.73 -5.25 24.58
N LEU A 367 -10.88 -5.96 24.64
CA LEU A 367 -11.29 -6.89 23.60
C LEU A 367 -11.51 -6.18 22.26
N THR A 368 -12.17 -5.02 22.28
CA THR A 368 -12.42 -4.20 21.08
C THR A 368 -11.10 -3.73 20.47
N GLY A 369 -10.13 -3.32 21.29
CA GLY A 369 -8.78 -2.98 20.83
C GLY A 369 -8.05 -4.16 20.17
N GLN A 370 -8.10 -5.36 20.78
CA GLN A 370 -7.51 -6.57 20.19
C GLN A 370 -8.18 -6.97 18.86
N GLN A 371 -9.51 -6.86 18.79
CA GLN A 371 -10.26 -7.11 17.54
C GLN A 371 -9.89 -6.09 16.46
N GLY A 372 -9.69 -4.82 16.82
CA GLY A 372 -9.20 -3.77 15.93
C GLY A 372 -7.86 -4.13 15.31
N VAL A 373 -6.85 -4.50 16.12
CA VAL A 373 -5.52 -4.91 15.63
C VAL A 373 -5.61 -6.12 14.71
N ARG A 374 -6.43 -7.12 15.04
CA ARG A 374 -6.62 -8.32 14.20
C ARG A 374 -7.29 -7.97 12.87
N LEU A 375 -8.25 -7.05 12.88
CA LEU A 375 -8.93 -6.59 11.66
C LEU A 375 -7.98 -5.77 10.78
N THR A 376 -7.16 -4.89 11.36
CA THR A 376 -6.10 -4.19 10.63
C THR A 376 -5.11 -5.18 10.03
N ALA A 377 -4.62 -6.16 10.79
CA ALA A 377 -3.71 -7.17 10.27
C ALA A 377 -4.31 -8.05 9.15
N LEU A 378 -5.63 -8.31 9.21
CA LEU A 378 -6.33 -8.99 8.12
C LEU A 378 -6.48 -8.06 6.91
N SER A 379 -6.82 -6.78 7.12
CA SER A 379 -6.88 -5.77 6.05
C SER A 379 -5.53 -5.65 5.36
N ASP A 380 -4.45 -5.49 6.11
CA ASP A 380 -3.08 -5.40 5.58
C ASP A 380 -2.73 -6.64 4.74
N ARG A 381 -3.14 -7.84 5.19
CA ARG A 381 -2.91 -9.08 4.43
C ARG A 381 -3.77 -9.18 3.17
N VAL A 382 -4.96 -8.62 3.16
CA VAL A 382 -5.84 -8.54 1.99
C VAL A 382 -5.29 -7.50 1.00
N ASP A 383 -4.93 -6.32 1.50
CA ASP A 383 -4.36 -5.20 0.73
C ASP A 383 -3.00 -5.55 0.15
N SER A 384 -2.16 -6.29 0.90
CA SER A 384 -0.88 -6.81 0.42
C SER A 384 -1.05 -8.03 -0.50
N GLY A 385 -2.27 -8.49 -0.78
CA GLY A 385 -2.53 -9.67 -1.60
C GLY A 385 -1.94 -10.96 -1.05
N ASN A 386 -1.75 -11.09 0.27
CA ASN A 386 -1.20 -12.30 0.91
C ASN A 386 -2.29 -13.26 1.42
N VAL A 387 -3.56 -13.01 1.09
CA VAL A 387 -4.71 -13.83 1.44
C VAL A 387 -5.56 -14.08 0.20
N GLY A 388 -5.99 -15.33 0.00
CA GLY A 388 -6.88 -15.72 -1.09
C GLY A 388 -6.22 -16.57 -2.19
N LEU A 389 -6.91 -16.65 -3.34
CA LEU A 389 -6.49 -17.42 -4.51
C LEU A 389 -5.44 -16.67 -5.33
N THR A 390 -5.52 -15.36 -5.42
CA THR A 390 -4.49 -14.51 -6.03
C THR A 390 -3.50 -14.08 -4.96
N ARG A 391 -2.23 -14.42 -5.09
CA ARG A 391 -1.18 -13.96 -4.17
C ARG A 391 -0.03 -13.28 -4.88
N HIS A 392 0.43 -12.16 -4.33
CA HIS A 392 1.67 -11.51 -4.75
C HIS A 392 2.80 -11.97 -3.84
N ASP A 393 3.87 -12.51 -4.43
CA ASP A 393 5.14 -12.74 -3.76
C ASP A 393 6.02 -11.50 -3.96
N PRO A 394 6.25 -10.69 -2.90
CA PRO A 394 7.04 -9.46 -3.02
C PRO A 394 8.54 -9.73 -3.21
N SER A 395 9.04 -10.92 -2.85
CA SER A 395 10.47 -11.26 -3.00
C SER A 395 10.83 -11.59 -4.45
N GLY A 396 9.92 -12.26 -5.16
CA GLY A 396 10.05 -12.57 -6.59
C GLY A 396 9.30 -11.62 -7.52
N ASN A 397 8.58 -10.64 -6.98
CA ASN A 397 7.62 -9.78 -7.67
C ASN A 397 6.69 -10.55 -8.62
N ARG A 398 6.18 -11.70 -8.16
CA ARG A 398 5.37 -12.63 -8.96
C ARG A 398 3.96 -12.70 -8.40
N VAL A 399 2.96 -12.54 -9.27
CA VAL A 399 1.57 -12.87 -8.92
C VAL A 399 1.32 -14.33 -9.26
N THR A 400 0.73 -15.06 -8.32
CA THR A 400 0.30 -16.44 -8.48
C THR A 400 -1.22 -16.52 -8.38
N LEU A 401 -1.81 -17.44 -9.12
CA LEU A 401 -3.25 -17.71 -9.09
C LEU A 401 -3.47 -19.17 -8.73
N ALA A 402 -4.17 -19.40 -7.62
CA ALA A 402 -4.54 -20.71 -7.09
C ALA A 402 -3.37 -21.70 -6.96
N ALA A 403 -2.15 -21.22 -6.69
CA ALA A 403 -0.93 -22.04 -6.69
C ALA A 403 -0.93 -23.17 -5.63
N ASP A 404 -1.74 -23.06 -4.58
CA ASP A 404 -1.93 -24.07 -3.54
C ASP A 404 -3.16 -24.96 -3.76
N ARG A 405 -3.79 -24.87 -4.93
CA ARG A 405 -4.99 -25.64 -5.32
C ARG A 405 -4.73 -26.36 -6.66
N GLY A 406 -5.46 -27.44 -6.91
CA GLY A 406 -5.49 -28.09 -8.22
C GLY A 406 -6.42 -27.36 -9.21
N GLY A 407 -6.48 -27.86 -10.44
CA GLY A 407 -7.30 -27.33 -11.54
C GLY A 407 -6.49 -27.14 -12.81
N ASP A 408 -7.11 -27.31 -13.97
CA ASP A 408 -6.48 -27.21 -15.30
C ASP A 408 -7.01 -26.03 -16.13
N ALA A 409 -7.97 -25.26 -15.60
CA ALA A 409 -8.60 -24.14 -16.29
C ALA A 409 -8.70 -22.88 -15.41
N VAL A 410 -8.44 -21.72 -16.03
CA VAL A 410 -8.76 -20.40 -15.50
C VAL A 410 -9.75 -19.75 -16.46
N ASP A 411 -11.03 -19.75 -16.10
CA ASP A 411 -12.07 -19.09 -16.88
C ASP A 411 -12.16 -17.60 -16.48
N VAL A 412 -11.87 -16.73 -17.43
CA VAL A 412 -11.92 -15.27 -17.27
C VAL A 412 -13.21 -14.66 -17.84
N SER A 413 -14.20 -15.47 -18.18
CA SER A 413 -15.50 -15.02 -18.69
C SER A 413 -16.31 -14.29 -17.61
N GLY A 414 -17.10 -13.30 -18.04
CA GLY A 414 -18.00 -12.53 -17.18
C GLY A 414 -19.47 -12.75 -17.55
N THR A 415 -20.34 -11.95 -16.95
CA THR A 415 -21.76 -11.88 -17.34
C THR A 415 -21.94 -11.44 -18.81
N ASP A 416 -20.98 -10.70 -19.35
CA ASP A 416 -20.96 -10.23 -20.74
C ASP A 416 -20.23 -11.20 -21.70
N GLY A 417 -19.88 -12.41 -21.22
CA GLY A 417 -19.16 -13.42 -21.98
C GLY A 417 -17.62 -13.32 -21.85
N ALA A 418 -16.90 -13.82 -22.86
CA ALA A 418 -15.44 -13.91 -22.86
C ALA A 418 -14.77 -12.52 -22.76
N ARG A 419 -13.68 -12.42 -21.99
CA ARG A 419 -12.92 -11.17 -21.81
C ARG A 419 -11.64 -11.14 -22.63
N ARG A 420 -11.23 -9.93 -23.04
CA ARG A 420 -9.89 -9.67 -23.57
C ARG A 420 -8.90 -9.65 -22.41
N VAL A 421 -7.85 -10.47 -22.47
CA VAL A 421 -6.72 -10.41 -21.53
C VAL A 421 -5.66 -9.49 -22.13
N THR A 422 -5.41 -8.35 -21.49
CA THR A 422 -4.50 -7.29 -21.97
C THR A 422 -3.43 -6.97 -20.92
N GLY A 423 -2.33 -6.32 -21.33
CA GLY A 423 -1.19 -6.01 -20.42
C GLY A 423 -0.18 -7.15 -20.27
N LEU A 424 -0.28 -8.18 -21.12
CA LEU A 424 0.69 -9.28 -21.20
C LEU A 424 2.00 -8.76 -21.80
N ARG A 425 3.14 -9.16 -21.22
CA ARG A 425 4.44 -9.10 -21.90
C ARG A 425 4.49 -10.20 -22.96
N ASP A 426 5.30 -9.99 -23.99
CA ASP A 426 5.60 -11.01 -25.00
C ASP A 426 6.09 -12.28 -24.31
N GLY A 427 5.38 -13.39 -24.55
CA GLY A 427 5.70 -14.69 -23.97
C GLY A 427 6.90 -15.33 -24.66
N ASP A 428 7.64 -16.19 -23.98
CA ASP A 428 8.72 -16.92 -24.65
C ASP A 428 8.14 -17.89 -25.70
N ILE A 429 8.62 -17.83 -26.96
CA ILE A 429 8.18 -18.69 -28.06
C ILE A 429 9.23 -19.78 -28.27
N ALA A 430 9.20 -20.77 -27.37
CA ALA A 430 10.12 -21.90 -27.38
C ALA A 430 9.37 -23.23 -27.10
N ALA A 431 9.97 -24.35 -27.50
CA ALA A 431 9.40 -25.66 -27.24
C ALA A 431 9.30 -25.92 -25.72
N GLY A 432 8.09 -26.20 -25.24
CA GLY A 432 7.80 -26.39 -23.82
C GLY A 432 7.48 -25.11 -23.04
N SER A 433 7.46 -23.93 -23.68
CA SER A 433 6.97 -22.69 -23.07
C SER A 433 5.48 -22.81 -22.71
N THR A 434 5.12 -22.24 -21.56
CA THR A 434 3.73 -22.11 -21.09
C THR A 434 3.24 -20.68 -21.07
N ASP A 435 4.01 -19.75 -21.64
CA ASP A 435 3.65 -18.34 -21.68
C ASP A 435 2.53 -18.08 -22.69
N ALA A 436 1.67 -17.09 -22.40
CA ALA A 436 0.66 -16.65 -23.35
C ALA A 436 1.32 -15.83 -24.46
N ALA A 437 0.99 -16.13 -25.72
CA ALA A 437 1.42 -15.30 -26.86
C ALA A 437 0.62 -14.00 -26.92
N THR A 438 1.29 -12.87 -27.19
CA THR A 438 0.64 -11.56 -27.33
C THR A 438 0.19 -11.32 -28.77
N GLY A 439 -0.67 -10.30 -28.95
CA GLY A 439 -1.07 -9.84 -30.28
C GLY A 439 0.11 -9.30 -31.12
N GLY A 440 1.14 -8.73 -30.49
CA GLY A 440 2.34 -8.24 -31.19
C GLY A 440 3.17 -9.37 -31.79
N GLN A 441 3.33 -10.48 -31.04
CA GLN A 441 4.03 -11.67 -31.54
C GLN A 441 3.29 -12.34 -32.68
N LEU A 442 1.95 -12.47 -32.57
CA LEU A 442 1.14 -13.01 -33.66
C LEU A 442 1.18 -12.10 -34.90
N HIS A 443 1.18 -10.78 -34.69
CA HIS A 443 1.34 -9.82 -35.80
C HIS A 443 2.70 -9.94 -36.48
N ALA A 444 3.80 -10.12 -35.74
CA ALA A 444 5.12 -10.35 -36.33
C ALA A 444 5.17 -11.65 -37.17
N VAL A 445 4.44 -12.69 -36.76
CA VAL A 445 4.25 -13.89 -37.59
C VAL A 445 3.47 -13.55 -38.86
N THR A 446 2.39 -12.76 -38.76
CA THR A 446 1.64 -12.28 -39.93
C THR A 446 2.53 -11.47 -40.88
N GLU A 447 3.33 -10.54 -40.38
CA GLU A 447 4.28 -9.78 -41.21
C GLU A 447 5.32 -10.68 -41.87
N ARG A 448 5.77 -11.73 -41.18
CA ARG A 448 6.68 -12.73 -41.75
C ARG A 448 6.01 -13.52 -42.87
N ILE A 449 4.73 -13.86 -42.72
CA ILE A 449 3.92 -14.51 -43.76
C ILE A 449 3.76 -13.55 -44.95
N ASP A 450 3.41 -12.29 -44.73
CA ASP A 450 3.29 -11.28 -45.78
C ASP A 450 4.63 -11.06 -46.52
N GLN A 451 5.75 -11.12 -45.80
CA GLN A 451 7.09 -11.08 -46.39
C GLN A 451 7.41 -12.33 -47.21
N LEU A 452 6.99 -13.51 -46.76
CA LEU A 452 7.13 -14.75 -47.54
C LEU A 452 6.28 -14.69 -48.81
N ASP A 453 5.06 -14.14 -48.74
CA ASP A 453 4.21 -13.88 -49.89
C ASP A 453 4.86 -12.85 -50.85
N ALA A 454 5.47 -11.79 -50.32
CA ALA A 454 6.20 -10.81 -51.12
C ALA A 454 7.51 -11.36 -51.71
N GLN A 455 8.21 -12.26 -51.01
CA GLN A 455 9.41 -12.94 -51.51
C GLN A 455 9.06 -13.98 -52.57
N ALA A 456 7.89 -14.63 -52.45
CA ALA A 456 7.31 -15.43 -53.52
C ALA A 456 6.97 -14.57 -54.76
N ALA A 457 6.69 -13.27 -54.62
CA ALA A 457 6.47 -12.36 -55.75
C ALA A 457 7.71 -12.13 -56.65
N GLY A 458 8.92 -12.47 -56.18
CA GLY A 458 10.15 -12.48 -57.00
C GLY A 458 10.28 -13.70 -57.93
N ILE A 459 9.41 -14.70 -57.77
CA ILE A 459 9.24 -15.87 -58.64
C ILE A 459 7.72 -16.04 -58.90
N ALA A 460 7.09 -15.18 -59.71
CA ALA A 460 5.64 -15.22 -59.97
C ALA A 460 5.29 -16.18 -61.16
N ILE A 461 4.05 -16.63 -61.45
CA ILE A 461 2.83 -15.82 -61.68
C ILE A 461 1.50 -16.60 -61.46
N ASP A 462 0.83 -16.37 -60.33
CA ASP A 462 -0.51 -15.72 -60.21
C ASP A 462 -0.57 -15.09 -58.81
N SER A 463 -0.99 -13.83 -58.70
CA SER A 463 -0.97 -13.05 -57.46
C SER A 463 -2.26 -12.29 -57.18
N ARG A 464 -3.43 -12.82 -57.55
CA ARG A 464 -4.67 -12.49 -56.86
C ARG A 464 -5.52 -13.75 -56.81
N GLY A 465 -5.81 -14.26 -55.61
CA GLY A 465 -6.68 -15.41 -55.39
C GLY A 465 -8.15 -15.18 -55.79
N ASP A 466 -8.43 -14.67 -57.00
CA ASP A 466 -9.76 -14.51 -57.59
C ASP A 466 -10.14 -15.65 -58.57
N GLY A 467 -9.21 -16.56 -58.86
CA GLY A 467 -9.47 -17.77 -59.65
C GLY A 467 -9.66 -17.54 -61.15
N SER A 468 -9.24 -16.39 -61.68
CA SER A 468 -9.32 -16.08 -63.12
C SER A 468 -8.15 -16.62 -63.96
N ASP A 469 -6.96 -16.85 -63.38
CA ASP A 469 -5.74 -17.21 -64.13
C ASP A 469 -5.25 -18.65 -63.82
N ARG A 470 -5.91 -19.66 -64.38
CA ARG A 470 -5.59 -21.09 -64.14
C ARG A 470 -4.34 -21.54 -64.90
N ALA A 471 -3.15 -21.33 -64.35
CA ALA A 471 -2.00 -22.17 -64.71
C ALA A 471 -2.32 -23.63 -64.34
N GLN A 472 -2.15 -24.55 -65.29
CA GLN A 472 -2.55 -25.95 -65.12
C GLN A 472 -1.38 -26.88 -65.46
N VAL A 473 -1.19 -27.87 -64.60
CA VAL A 473 -0.28 -29.00 -64.83
C VAL A 473 -1.13 -30.27 -64.88
N LYS A 474 -0.83 -31.19 -65.81
CA LYS A 474 -1.46 -32.51 -65.84
C LYS A 474 -1.28 -33.19 -64.47
N ALA A 475 -2.38 -33.66 -63.87
CA ALA A 475 -2.32 -34.42 -62.62
C ALA A 475 -1.38 -35.64 -62.76
N GLY A 476 -0.41 -35.78 -61.85
CA GLY A 476 0.61 -36.83 -61.88
C GLY A 476 1.72 -36.63 -62.93
N GLY A 477 1.66 -35.56 -63.73
CA GLY A 477 2.54 -35.35 -64.88
C GLY A 477 3.88 -34.69 -64.58
N ARG A 478 4.23 -34.32 -63.34
CA ARG A 478 5.52 -33.65 -63.00
C ARG A 478 5.88 -32.47 -63.92
N GLY A 479 4.91 -31.63 -64.28
CA GLY A 479 5.11 -30.49 -65.18
C GLY A 479 5.35 -29.16 -64.46
N VAL A 480 5.83 -28.16 -65.22
CA VAL A 480 6.06 -26.77 -64.78
C VAL A 480 5.17 -25.86 -65.60
N ALA A 481 4.26 -25.11 -64.98
CA ALA A 481 3.43 -24.10 -65.65
C ALA A 481 3.62 -22.75 -64.96
N VAL A 482 4.10 -21.75 -65.70
CA VAL A 482 4.42 -20.40 -65.19
C VAL A 482 3.84 -19.35 -66.14
N GLY A 483 2.91 -18.54 -65.66
CA GLY A 483 2.20 -17.53 -66.45
C GLY A 483 0.68 -17.74 -66.46
N ALA A 484 -0.08 -16.65 -66.65
CA ALA A 484 -1.54 -16.71 -66.71
C ALA A 484 -2.01 -17.71 -67.75
N SER A 485 -2.89 -18.65 -67.36
CA SER A 485 -3.42 -19.70 -68.24
C SER A 485 -2.38 -20.62 -68.91
N ALA A 486 -1.13 -20.66 -68.41
CA ALA A 486 -0.10 -21.57 -68.90
C ALA A 486 -0.48 -23.05 -68.63
N GLN A 487 -0.22 -23.93 -69.59
CA GLN A 487 -0.71 -25.31 -69.58
C GLN A 487 0.41 -26.32 -69.88
N ALA A 488 0.92 -26.96 -68.83
CA ALA A 488 1.82 -28.11 -68.92
C ALA A 488 1.00 -29.42 -68.89
N MET A 489 0.42 -29.79 -70.04
CA MET A 489 -0.51 -30.92 -70.17
C MET A 489 0.16 -32.25 -70.51
N GLY A 490 1.43 -32.25 -70.91
CA GLY A 490 2.21 -33.47 -71.08
C GLY A 490 2.92 -33.93 -69.80
N ASP A 491 3.25 -35.22 -69.72
CA ASP A 491 4.14 -35.71 -68.66
C ASP A 491 5.52 -35.09 -68.82
N ASN A 492 6.11 -34.58 -67.74
CA ASN A 492 7.32 -33.76 -67.66
C ASN A 492 7.28 -32.52 -68.60
N GLY A 493 6.09 -31.96 -68.85
CA GLY A 493 5.94 -30.77 -69.70
C GLY A 493 6.33 -29.47 -69.00
N ALA A 494 6.86 -28.50 -69.75
CA ALA A 494 7.19 -27.16 -69.25
C ALA A 494 6.52 -26.08 -70.10
N ALA A 495 5.65 -25.27 -69.51
CA ALA A 495 4.95 -24.14 -70.14
C ALA A 495 5.29 -22.85 -69.40
N VAL A 496 5.98 -21.92 -70.06
CA VAL A 496 6.45 -20.65 -69.46
C VAL A 496 6.05 -19.47 -70.35
N GLY A 497 5.18 -18.61 -69.83
CA GLY A 497 4.55 -17.49 -70.56
C GLY A 497 3.03 -17.57 -70.50
N ALA A 498 2.35 -16.42 -70.61
CA ALA A 498 0.89 -16.38 -70.66
C ALA A 498 0.38 -17.23 -71.83
N ASP A 499 -0.61 -18.10 -71.57
CA ASP A 499 -1.20 -19.03 -72.55
C ASP A 499 -0.20 -20.01 -73.21
N ALA A 500 1.03 -20.14 -72.68
CA ALA A 500 1.98 -21.14 -73.17
C ALA A 500 1.43 -22.55 -72.94
N ARG A 501 1.55 -23.44 -73.93
CA ARG A 501 0.96 -24.77 -73.90
C ARG A 501 1.97 -25.86 -74.29
N ALA A 502 2.46 -26.59 -73.31
CA ALA A 502 3.22 -27.82 -73.49
C ALA A 502 2.26 -29.03 -73.45
N ALA A 503 1.68 -29.39 -74.59
CA ALA A 503 0.65 -30.42 -74.67
C ALA A 503 1.20 -31.84 -74.80
N GLY A 504 2.37 -32.02 -75.42
CA GLY A 504 3.00 -33.34 -75.57
C GLY A 504 3.82 -33.77 -74.36
N ALA A 505 4.02 -35.08 -74.18
CA ALA A 505 4.95 -35.59 -73.17
C ALA A 505 6.39 -35.10 -73.44
N ASN A 506 7.11 -34.67 -72.40
CA ASN A 506 8.41 -34.02 -72.43
C ASN A 506 8.46 -32.76 -73.32
N ALA A 507 7.30 -32.11 -73.56
CA ALA A 507 7.24 -30.93 -74.40
C ALA A 507 7.62 -29.66 -73.62
N THR A 508 8.24 -28.70 -74.30
CA THR A 508 8.63 -27.41 -73.71
C THR A 508 8.06 -26.27 -74.55
N ALA A 509 7.21 -25.43 -73.96
CA ALA A 509 6.66 -24.23 -74.57
C ALA A 509 7.11 -23.00 -73.77
N MET A 510 7.87 -22.10 -74.39
CA MET A 510 8.38 -20.88 -73.76
C MET A 510 8.08 -19.65 -74.61
N GLY A 511 7.36 -18.67 -74.05
CA GLY A 511 6.85 -17.49 -74.73
C GLY A 511 5.32 -17.42 -74.69
N ALA A 512 4.75 -16.22 -74.75
CA ALA A 512 3.30 -16.05 -74.74
C ALA A 512 2.66 -16.76 -75.94
N ASN A 513 1.61 -17.56 -75.73
CA ASN A 513 0.97 -18.39 -76.75
C ASN A 513 1.90 -19.42 -77.46
N ALA A 514 3.08 -19.73 -76.91
CA ALA A 514 3.93 -20.78 -77.45
C ALA A 514 3.24 -22.15 -77.30
N ALA A 515 3.27 -22.99 -78.34
CA ALA A 515 2.55 -24.26 -78.37
C ALA A 515 3.47 -25.41 -78.80
N ALA A 516 3.86 -26.25 -77.84
CA ALA A 516 4.58 -27.49 -78.07
C ALA A 516 3.59 -28.67 -78.01
N GLN A 517 3.05 -29.05 -79.17
CA GLN A 517 1.83 -29.87 -79.26
C GLN A 517 2.11 -31.39 -79.30
N ALA A 518 3.33 -31.79 -79.64
CA ALA A 518 3.69 -33.20 -79.82
C ALA A 518 4.72 -33.69 -78.80
N ALA A 519 4.88 -35.02 -78.67
CA ALA A 519 5.84 -35.61 -77.75
C ALA A 519 7.28 -35.18 -78.09
N GLY A 520 8.04 -34.75 -77.08
CA GLY A 520 9.42 -34.25 -77.21
C GLY A 520 9.55 -32.97 -78.04
N SER A 521 8.45 -32.25 -78.29
CA SER A 521 8.48 -31.01 -79.07
C SER A 521 8.88 -29.81 -78.21
N THR A 522 9.54 -28.83 -78.82
CA THR A 522 10.00 -27.62 -78.14
C THR A 522 9.60 -26.39 -78.95
N ALA A 523 8.81 -25.50 -78.38
CA ALA A 523 8.43 -24.22 -78.97
C ALA A 523 9.00 -23.07 -78.13
N VAL A 524 9.87 -22.24 -78.70
CA VAL A 524 10.54 -21.14 -78.00
C VAL A 524 10.36 -19.85 -78.80
N GLY A 525 9.63 -18.89 -78.24
CA GLY A 525 9.22 -17.65 -78.87
C GLY A 525 7.70 -17.46 -78.77
N ALA A 526 7.24 -16.21 -78.68
CA ALA A 526 5.81 -15.94 -78.64
C ALA A 526 5.14 -16.47 -79.93
N ASN A 527 3.97 -17.12 -79.79
CA ASN A 527 3.25 -17.76 -80.90
C ASN A 527 4.02 -18.86 -81.67
N ALA A 528 5.19 -19.32 -81.17
CA ALA A 528 5.91 -20.42 -81.79
C ALA A 528 5.11 -21.72 -81.66
N THR A 529 5.02 -22.51 -82.73
CA THR A 529 4.24 -23.77 -82.75
C THR A 529 5.10 -24.93 -83.22
N ALA A 530 5.36 -25.89 -82.33
CA ALA A 530 6.00 -27.15 -82.66
C ALA A 530 4.94 -28.27 -82.65
N SER A 531 4.46 -28.65 -83.84
CA SER A 531 3.34 -29.58 -84.01
C SER A 531 3.75 -31.02 -84.32
N ALA A 532 5.02 -31.26 -84.62
CA ALA A 532 5.54 -32.59 -84.94
C ALA A 532 6.38 -33.22 -83.81
N PRO A 533 6.40 -34.55 -83.64
CA PRO A 533 7.21 -35.22 -82.62
C PRO A 533 8.71 -34.90 -82.74
N GLY A 534 9.37 -34.64 -81.61
CA GLY A 534 10.81 -34.33 -81.56
C GLY A 534 11.23 -33.06 -82.31
N SER A 535 10.27 -32.20 -82.68
CA SER A 535 10.55 -30.98 -83.44
C SER A 535 10.79 -29.76 -82.56
N VAL A 536 11.57 -28.80 -83.05
CA VAL A 536 11.87 -27.54 -82.37
C VAL A 536 11.42 -26.37 -83.24
N ALA A 537 10.48 -25.55 -82.75
CA ALA A 537 10.14 -24.25 -83.32
C ALA A 537 10.88 -23.15 -82.55
N LEU A 538 11.83 -22.47 -83.19
CA LEU A 538 12.72 -21.51 -82.56
C LEU A 538 12.54 -20.10 -83.16
N GLY A 539 12.03 -19.17 -82.36
CA GLY A 539 11.71 -17.81 -82.71
C GLY A 539 10.21 -17.51 -82.72
N GLU A 540 9.84 -16.24 -82.58
CA GLU A 540 8.44 -15.80 -82.59
C GLU A 540 7.71 -16.25 -83.85
N GLY A 541 6.54 -16.87 -83.72
CA GLY A 541 5.76 -17.37 -84.86
C GLY A 541 6.42 -18.47 -85.70
N ALA A 542 7.53 -19.06 -85.24
CA ALA A 542 8.15 -20.19 -85.93
C ALA A 542 7.21 -21.41 -85.95
N GLN A 543 7.22 -22.18 -87.03
CA GLN A 543 6.39 -23.36 -87.21
C GLN A 543 7.25 -24.58 -87.54
N ALA A 544 7.22 -25.59 -86.68
CA ALA A 544 7.90 -26.86 -86.88
C ALA A 544 6.87 -27.98 -87.11
N THR A 545 6.62 -28.29 -88.39
CA THR A 545 5.59 -29.25 -88.83
C THR A 545 6.15 -30.60 -89.26
N ARG A 546 7.48 -30.77 -89.23
CA ARG A 546 8.18 -32.03 -89.58
C ARG A 546 8.85 -32.63 -88.35
N ALA A 547 8.70 -33.93 -88.16
CA ALA A 547 9.30 -34.64 -87.03
C ALA A 547 10.84 -34.58 -87.08
N ASN A 548 11.49 -34.51 -85.92
CA ASN A 548 12.95 -34.46 -85.78
C ASN A 548 13.61 -33.34 -86.58
N THR A 549 13.01 -32.14 -86.60
CA THR A 549 13.58 -30.96 -87.27
C THR A 549 13.63 -29.76 -86.34
N VAL A 550 14.56 -28.84 -86.61
CA VAL A 550 14.55 -27.50 -86.04
C VAL A 550 14.08 -26.53 -87.13
N SER A 551 12.97 -25.84 -86.88
CA SER A 551 12.49 -24.75 -87.72
C SER A 551 12.76 -23.42 -87.03
N VAL A 552 13.47 -22.53 -87.71
CA VAL A 552 13.77 -21.18 -87.22
C VAL A 552 12.77 -20.13 -87.72
N GLY A 553 11.74 -20.53 -88.45
CA GLY A 553 10.81 -19.62 -89.12
C GLY A 553 9.52 -20.33 -89.52
N ALA A 554 8.81 -19.76 -90.49
CA ALA A 554 7.65 -20.38 -91.12
C ALA A 554 7.77 -20.25 -92.64
N SER A 555 6.93 -20.96 -93.39
CA SER A 555 6.88 -20.84 -94.85
C SER A 555 6.60 -19.39 -95.26
N GLY A 556 7.48 -18.78 -96.06
CA GLY A 556 7.39 -17.37 -96.46
C GLY A 556 7.83 -16.37 -95.38
N ALA A 557 8.28 -16.87 -94.22
CA ALA A 557 8.85 -16.11 -93.12
C ALA A 557 10.13 -16.80 -92.63
N GLU A 558 10.99 -17.18 -93.58
CA GLU A 558 12.28 -17.82 -93.31
C GLU A 558 13.24 -16.83 -92.63
N ARG A 559 14.04 -17.35 -91.68
CA ARG A 559 15.07 -16.57 -90.99
C ARG A 559 16.45 -16.92 -91.52
N GLN A 560 17.32 -15.92 -91.59
CA GLN A 560 18.74 -16.13 -91.84
C GLN A 560 19.41 -16.71 -90.59
N ILE A 561 20.19 -17.78 -90.78
CA ILE A 561 21.08 -18.32 -89.73
C ILE A 561 22.48 -17.78 -90.00
N THR A 562 22.94 -16.86 -89.15
CA THR A 562 24.25 -16.18 -89.30
C THR A 562 25.26 -16.72 -88.29
N ASN A 563 26.54 -16.36 -88.45
CA ASN A 563 27.65 -16.83 -87.60
C ASN A 563 27.88 -18.35 -87.61
N VAL A 564 27.50 -19.02 -88.70
CA VAL A 564 27.77 -20.46 -88.90
C VAL A 564 29.26 -20.65 -89.23
N ALA A 565 29.99 -21.29 -88.31
CA ALA A 565 31.38 -21.69 -88.52
C ALA A 565 31.50 -22.67 -89.70
N ALA A 566 32.72 -22.92 -90.17
CA ALA A 566 32.92 -23.89 -91.24
C ALA A 566 32.58 -25.31 -90.73
N ALA A 567 31.77 -26.04 -91.50
CA ALA A 567 31.50 -27.46 -91.28
C ALA A 567 32.79 -28.27 -91.25
N THR A 568 32.91 -29.15 -90.26
CA THR A 568 34.04 -30.06 -90.02
C THR A 568 33.62 -31.53 -90.03
N HIS A 569 32.33 -31.81 -89.85
CA HIS A 569 31.72 -33.13 -89.94
C HIS A 569 30.60 -33.14 -90.99
N ASP A 570 30.23 -34.33 -91.49
CA ASP A 570 29.24 -34.52 -92.56
C ASP A 570 27.83 -34.00 -92.20
N THR A 571 27.51 -33.88 -90.90
CA THR A 571 26.22 -33.40 -90.39
C THR A 571 26.23 -31.93 -89.96
N ASP A 572 27.34 -31.22 -90.14
CA ASP A 572 27.42 -29.80 -89.82
C ASP A 572 26.72 -28.95 -90.91
N ALA A 573 26.18 -27.79 -90.53
CA ALA A 573 25.67 -26.83 -91.50
C ALA A 573 26.82 -26.21 -92.30
N VAL A 574 26.72 -26.24 -93.64
CA VAL A 574 27.69 -25.61 -94.53
C VAL A 574 27.40 -24.10 -94.63
N ASN A 575 28.40 -23.27 -94.35
CA ASN A 575 28.25 -21.81 -94.50
C ASN A 575 28.50 -21.34 -95.94
N LEU A 576 28.08 -20.10 -96.24
CA LEU A 576 28.21 -19.53 -97.59
C LEU A 576 29.66 -19.46 -98.10
N ARG A 577 30.64 -19.30 -97.21
CA ARG A 577 32.06 -19.26 -97.58
C ARG A 577 32.54 -20.62 -98.08
N GLN A 578 32.17 -21.72 -97.41
CA GLN A 578 32.49 -23.08 -97.86
C GLN A 578 31.79 -23.42 -99.17
N ALA A 579 30.50 -23.13 -99.29
CA ALA A 579 29.75 -23.38 -100.52
C ALA A 579 30.35 -22.63 -101.72
N SER A 580 30.64 -21.33 -101.56
CA SER A 580 31.29 -20.54 -102.61
C SER A 580 32.74 -20.96 -102.88
N GLY A 581 33.47 -21.43 -101.86
CA GLY A 581 34.81 -22.00 -102.01
C GLY A 581 34.81 -23.28 -102.85
N ILE A 582 33.92 -24.23 -102.53
CA ILE A 582 33.74 -25.49 -103.30
C ILE A 582 33.33 -25.16 -104.74
N ALA A 583 32.36 -24.27 -104.93
CA ALA A 583 31.91 -23.87 -106.27
C ALA A 583 33.04 -23.25 -107.11
N ARG A 584 33.87 -22.39 -106.50
CA ARG A 584 35.04 -21.79 -107.19
C ARG A 584 36.12 -22.82 -107.49
N GLN A 585 36.37 -23.76 -106.58
CA GLN A 585 37.36 -24.82 -106.78
C GLN A 585 36.97 -25.74 -107.94
N GLU A 586 35.69 -26.16 -108.00
CA GLU A 586 35.19 -26.99 -109.08
C GLU A 586 35.13 -26.24 -110.42
N ALA A 587 34.70 -24.98 -110.41
CA ALA A 587 34.77 -24.12 -111.61
C ALA A 587 36.21 -23.94 -112.11
N GLY A 588 37.18 -23.79 -111.19
CA GLY A 588 38.60 -23.67 -111.52
C GLY A 588 39.17 -24.94 -112.16
N LYS A 589 38.88 -26.13 -111.61
CA LYS A 589 39.29 -27.41 -112.19
C LYS A 589 38.69 -27.63 -113.58
N ALA A 590 37.39 -27.33 -113.74
CA ALA A 590 36.70 -27.45 -115.02
C ALA A 590 37.32 -26.52 -116.07
N LEU A 591 37.64 -25.27 -115.70
CA LEU A 591 38.29 -24.31 -116.58
C LEU A 591 39.72 -24.75 -116.96
N GLU A 592 40.49 -25.27 -116.01
CA GLU A 592 41.86 -25.73 -116.25
C GLU A 592 41.90 -26.94 -117.20
N GLN A 593 40.96 -27.89 -117.03
CA GLN A 593 40.80 -29.01 -117.97
C GLN A 593 40.45 -28.52 -119.38
N ALA A 594 39.53 -27.55 -119.48
CA ALA A 594 39.15 -26.96 -120.77
C ALA A 594 40.33 -26.23 -121.45
N ASN A 595 41.13 -25.48 -120.69
CA ASN A 595 42.31 -24.79 -121.21
C ASN A 595 43.38 -25.78 -121.67
N ARG A 596 43.73 -26.80 -120.87
CA ARG A 596 44.70 -27.83 -121.26
C ARG A 596 44.29 -28.56 -122.54
N TYR A 597 43.01 -28.89 -122.66
CA TYR A 597 42.46 -29.48 -123.88
C TYR A 597 42.64 -28.54 -125.08
N THR A 598 42.32 -27.26 -124.91
CA THR A 598 42.44 -26.23 -125.96
C THR A 598 43.90 -26.01 -126.37
N ASP A 599 44.83 -25.87 -125.41
CA ASP A 599 46.26 -25.65 -125.65
C ASP A 599 46.90 -26.84 -126.37
N SER A 600 46.56 -28.07 -125.97
CA SER A 600 47.01 -29.28 -126.68
C SER A 600 46.55 -29.28 -128.13
N ARG A 601 45.30 -28.89 -128.39
CA ARG A 601 44.75 -28.85 -129.75
C ARG A 601 45.40 -27.74 -130.58
N ILE A 602 45.65 -26.57 -130.00
CA ILE A 602 46.36 -25.46 -130.67
C ILE A 602 47.81 -25.83 -130.95
N SER A 603 48.51 -26.48 -130.01
CA SER A 603 49.89 -26.95 -130.21
C SER A 603 49.98 -27.98 -131.33
N GLN A 604 49.04 -28.93 -131.36
CA GLN A 604 48.93 -29.91 -132.44
C GLN A 604 48.70 -29.22 -133.79
N LEU A 605 47.75 -28.27 -133.86
CA LEU A 605 47.46 -27.53 -135.07
C LEU A 605 48.67 -26.71 -135.56
N ARG A 606 49.44 -26.10 -134.64
CA ARG A 606 50.71 -25.42 -134.97
C ARG A 606 51.76 -26.40 -135.47
N SER A 607 51.84 -27.60 -134.90
CA SER A 607 52.75 -28.66 -135.36
C SER A 607 52.44 -29.05 -136.79
N GLU A 608 51.18 -29.42 -137.06
CA GLU A 608 50.68 -29.81 -138.39
C GLU A 608 50.87 -28.69 -139.42
N ALA A 609 50.55 -27.45 -139.06
CA ALA A 609 50.75 -26.29 -139.95
C ALA A 609 52.23 -26.06 -140.28
N ASN A 610 53.12 -26.09 -139.28
CA ASN A 610 54.56 -25.96 -139.50
C ASN A 610 55.12 -27.13 -140.35
N ALA A 611 54.57 -28.33 -140.16
CA ALA A 611 54.95 -29.52 -140.94
C ALA A 611 54.56 -29.36 -142.41
N GLY A 612 53.35 -28.86 -142.68
CA GLY A 612 52.89 -28.51 -144.02
C GLY A 612 53.79 -27.45 -144.71
N ILE A 613 54.20 -26.40 -143.99
CA ILE A 613 55.14 -25.39 -144.50
C ILE A 613 56.51 -26.00 -144.80
N ALA A 614 57.03 -26.86 -143.90
CA ALA A 614 58.26 -27.59 -144.15
C ALA A 614 58.13 -28.43 -145.44
N SER A 615 57.02 -29.15 -145.62
CA SER A 615 56.75 -29.95 -146.82
C SER A 615 56.79 -29.12 -148.10
N ALA A 616 56.21 -27.91 -148.08
CA ALA A 616 56.25 -26.98 -149.22
C ALA A 616 57.66 -26.46 -149.49
N MET A 617 58.42 -26.08 -148.45
CA MET A 617 59.82 -25.66 -148.59
C MET A 617 60.72 -26.76 -149.16
N ALA A 618 60.54 -28.01 -148.73
CA ALA A 618 61.29 -29.14 -149.25
C ALA A 618 61.02 -29.37 -150.75
N MET A 619 59.76 -29.23 -151.18
CA MET A 619 59.41 -29.33 -152.61
C MET A 619 59.96 -28.16 -153.43
N ALA A 620 59.96 -26.94 -152.88
CA ALA A 620 60.51 -25.76 -153.54
C ALA A 620 62.01 -25.87 -153.77
N ALA A 621 62.72 -26.53 -152.85
CA ALA A 621 64.18 -26.70 -152.92
C ALA A 621 64.67 -27.75 -153.94
N LEU A 622 63.80 -28.55 -154.58
CA LEU A 622 64.31 -29.56 -155.52
C LEU A 622 64.85 -28.87 -156.79
N PRO A 623 66.06 -29.21 -157.27
CA PRO A 623 66.54 -28.74 -158.57
C PRO A 623 65.65 -29.20 -159.72
N SER A 624 65.66 -28.46 -160.83
CA SER A 624 65.02 -28.87 -162.09
C SER A 624 66.08 -29.07 -163.18
N THR A 625 65.83 -29.99 -164.11
CA THR A 625 66.73 -30.21 -165.25
C THR A 625 66.66 -29.04 -166.24
N SER A 626 67.82 -28.49 -166.59
CA SER A 626 67.96 -27.45 -167.62
C SER A 626 68.31 -28.03 -169.00
N THR A 627 68.65 -29.31 -169.10
CA THR A 627 69.08 -29.94 -170.36
C THR A 627 67.91 -30.58 -171.12
N PRO A 628 67.69 -30.25 -172.41
CA PRO A 628 66.64 -30.85 -173.24
C PRO A 628 66.74 -32.37 -173.36
N GLY A 629 65.59 -33.05 -173.33
CA GLY A 629 65.47 -34.50 -173.47
C GLY A 629 65.94 -35.33 -172.27
N LYS A 630 66.44 -34.70 -171.20
CA LYS A 630 66.84 -35.39 -169.96
C LYS A 630 65.75 -35.29 -168.90
N SER A 631 65.66 -36.33 -168.07
CA SER A 631 64.86 -36.34 -166.84
C SER A 631 65.81 -36.37 -165.63
N MET A 632 65.40 -35.75 -164.54
CA MET A 632 66.12 -35.65 -163.28
C MET A 632 65.21 -36.12 -162.15
N LEU A 633 65.71 -37.05 -161.34
CA LEU A 633 65.18 -37.33 -160.02
C LEU A 633 65.96 -36.49 -159.01
N ALA A 634 65.26 -35.72 -158.20
CA ALA A 634 65.82 -34.86 -157.17
C ALA A 634 65.18 -35.16 -155.82
N MET A 635 65.95 -34.94 -154.75
CA MET A 635 65.50 -35.02 -153.37
C MET A 635 65.89 -33.73 -152.65
N GLY A 636 65.01 -33.24 -151.79
CA GLY A 636 65.15 -32.00 -151.06
C GLY A 636 64.65 -32.20 -149.64
N THR A 637 65.28 -31.52 -148.69
CA THR A 637 64.92 -31.60 -147.27
C THR A 637 64.70 -30.22 -146.72
N SER A 638 63.83 -30.04 -145.75
CA SER A 638 63.60 -28.76 -145.09
C SER A 638 63.42 -28.91 -143.58
N LEU A 639 63.63 -27.78 -142.88
CA LEU A 639 63.40 -27.60 -141.46
C LEU A 639 62.66 -26.28 -141.24
N TYR A 640 61.50 -26.30 -140.60
CA TYR A 640 60.72 -25.09 -140.27
C TYR A 640 59.99 -25.26 -138.93
N GLY A 641 60.18 -24.33 -137.99
CA GLY A 641 59.46 -24.35 -136.71
C GLY A 641 59.59 -25.65 -135.89
N GLY A 642 60.72 -26.35 -135.95
CA GLY A 642 60.95 -27.64 -135.28
C GLY A 642 60.36 -28.87 -136.01
N GLN A 643 59.77 -28.66 -137.18
CA GLN A 643 59.28 -29.68 -138.10
C GLN A 643 60.28 -29.92 -139.23
N SER A 644 60.33 -31.15 -139.73
CA SER A 644 61.17 -31.53 -140.87
C SER A 644 60.32 -32.19 -141.95
N ALA A 645 60.66 -31.95 -143.22
CA ALA A 645 60.05 -32.64 -144.33
C ALA A 645 61.08 -33.03 -145.39
N ILE A 646 60.79 -34.12 -146.10
CA ILE A 646 61.58 -34.60 -147.22
C ILE A 646 60.68 -34.58 -148.44
N ALA A 647 61.18 -34.03 -149.54
CA ALA A 647 60.54 -34.04 -150.82
C ALA A 647 61.36 -34.83 -151.83
N MET A 648 60.66 -35.51 -152.73
CA MET A 648 61.24 -36.16 -153.89
C MET A 648 60.49 -35.68 -155.11
N GLY A 649 61.19 -35.33 -156.17
CA GLY A 649 60.54 -34.94 -157.41
C GLY A 649 61.28 -35.38 -158.64
N ILE A 650 60.51 -35.62 -159.69
CA ILE A 650 61.00 -35.90 -161.02
C ILE A 650 60.70 -34.67 -161.85
N SER A 651 61.72 -34.13 -162.49
CA SER A 651 61.56 -33.08 -163.50
C SER A 651 62.12 -33.56 -164.83
N GLY A 652 61.51 -33.13 -165.92
CA GLY A 652 61.94 -33.49 -167.26
C GLY A 652 61.70 -32.33 -168.21
N ARG A 653 62.45 -32.34 -169.31
CA ARG A 653 62.28 -31.38 -170.39
C ARG A 653 62.13 -32.12 -171.71
N SER A 654 61.20 -31.71 -172.56
CA SER A 654 60.97 -32.35 -173.86
C SER A 654 62.24 -32.31 -174.73
N GLN A 655 62.32 -33.20 -175.72
CA GLN A 655 63.52 -33.30 -176.58
C GLN A 655 63.82 -32.01 -177.35
N ASN A 656 62.79 -31.28 -177.77
CA ASN A 656 62.93 -29.97 -178.41
C ASN A 656 63.17 -28.82 -177.41
N GLY A 657 63.26 -29.10 -176.11
CA GLY A 657 63.48 -28.10 -175.07
C GLY A 657 62.27 -27.21 -174.74
N ALA A 658 61.17 -27.29 -175.51
CA ALA A 658 60.06 -26.36 -175.37
C ALA A 658 59.18 -26.61 -174.14
N TRP A 659 59.04 -27.85 -173.66
CA TRP A 659 58.22 -28.17 -172.48
C TRP A 659 59.09 -28.61 -171.30
N MET A 660 58.84 -28.05 -170.12
CA MET A 660 59.36 -28.56 -168.85
C MET A 660 58.20 -29.07 -167.98
N TYR A 661 58.38 -30.20 -167.32
CA TYR A 661 57.43 -30.74 -166.36
C TYR A 661 58.15 -31.13 -165.09
N ARG A 662 57.45 -31.03 -163.96
CA ARG A 662 57.94 -31.41 -162.66
C ARG A 662 56.80 -31.97 -161.83
N ALA A 663 56.98 -33.18 -161.31
CA ALA A 663 56.14 -33.76 -160.29
C ALA A 663 56.96 -33.91 -159.01
N SER A 664 56.44 -33.49 -157.86
CA SER A 664 57.08 -33.66 -156.57
C SER A 664 56.08 -34.18 -155.53
N SER A 665 56.58 -35.01 -154.63
CA SER A 665 55.89 -35.47 -153.43
C SER A 665 56.73 -35.11 -152.22
N SER A 666 56.12 -34.91 -151.07
CA SER A 666 56.82 -34.64 -149.82
C SER A 666 56.13 -35.30 -148.66
N SER A 667 56.91 -35.66 -147.64
CA SER A 667 56.43 -36.26 -146.41
C SER A 667 57.06 -35.55 -145.22
N THR A 668 56.26 -35.30 -144.19
CA THR A 668 56.67 -34.63 -142.95
C THR A 668 57.02 -35.65 -141.86
N LYS A 669 57.69 -35.21 -140.78
CA LYS A 669 58.00 -36.09 -139.63
C LYS A 669 56.75 -36.62 -138.91
N ASP A 670 55.62 -35.91 -139.02
CA ASP A 670 54.35 -36.29 -138.40
C ASP A 670 53.56 -37.26 -139.30
N GLY A 671 54.08 -37.61 -140.49
CA GLY A 671 53.54 -38.63 -141.40
C GLY A 671 52.63 -38.08 -142.51
N ASP A 672 52.37 -36.78 -142.54
CA ASP A 672 51.56 -36.14 -143.58
C ASP A 672 52.30 -36.16 -144.92
N ILE A 673 51.56 -36.36 -146.01
CA ILE A 673 52.10 -36.44 -147.37
C ILE A 673 51.42 -35.38 -148.26
N GLY A 674 52.23 -34.61 -148.98
CA GLY A 674 51.79 -33.68 -150.01
C GLY A 674 52.30 -34.08 -151.39
N ALA A 675 51.58 -33.71 -152.45
CA ALA A 675 52.02 -33.86 -153.84
C ALA A 675 51.73 -32.61 -154.65
N ALA A 676 52.60 -32.26 -155.59
CA ALA A 676 52.45 -31.14 -156.50
C ALA A 676 52.99 -31.50 -157.88
N VAL A 677 52.35 -31.02 -158.95
CA VAL A 677 52.80 -31.19 -160.32
C VAL A 677 52.71 -29.85 -161.04
N GLY A 678 53.73 -29.50 -161.80
CA GLY A 678 53.79 -28.29 -162.62
C GLY A 678 54.29 -28.61 -164.02
N VAL A 679 53.79 -27.86 -165.00
CA VAL A 679 54.27 -27.89 -166.39
C VAL A 679 54.52 -26.45 -166.84
N GLY A 680 55.54 -26.24 -167.66
CA GLY A 680 55.90 -24.96 -168.24
C GLY A 680 56.28 -25.13 -169.71
N TYR A 681 56.04 -24.10 -170.50
CA TYR A 681 56.40 -24.04 -171.91
C TYR A 681 57.31 -22.83 -172.13
N GLU A 682 58.42 -23.02 -172.83
CA GLU A 682 59.41 -22.00 -173.18
C GLU A 682 59.48 -21.93 -174.71
N TRP A 683 59.28 -20.73 -175.26
CA TRP A 683 59.12 -20.49 -176.70
C TRP A 683 60.22 -19.61 -177.28
#